data_AF-A0A1F2SZS1-F1
#
_entry.id   AF-A0A1F2SZS1-F1
#
_cell.length_a   1.000
_cell.length_b   1.000
_cell.length_c   1.000
_cell.angle_alpha   90.00
_cell.angle_beta   90.00
_cell.angle_gamma   90.00
#
_symmetry.space_group_name_H-M   'P 1'
#
loop_
_entity.id
_entity.type
_entity.pdbx_description
1 polymer ?
#
loop_
_entity_poly.entity_id
_entity_poly.type
_entity_poly.pdbx_seq_one_letter_code
_entity_poly.pdbx_strand_id
1 'polypeptide(L)'
;MAAWRRAWYRRDPSRRRRLARPVVSVGNLRVGGSGKTPVVAHLARLLLACGERPAVLTRGYGRRRTQDGVTVVSDGHQVLAGLDAAGDEPLMLARMVPGAAVLVGADRYLSGRLAERRLGATVHLLDDGFQHVALERDVDLLLVSEDDLQDQPLPVGRLREGLSAAAAADAALVNAGYDTAAERIGRAVGLSTVFRVTRVIGAPRRLAGERDSVVVPTGSRVFVVTGIARPDRFVADISSTGWEIAGVMEFRDHHAFDRRDIARITAAARAASAALVLTTEKDAVRLTACDLGDLPIASVPLNVGIEPANGFHEWLLARLRAHPASPPASPPASHPAPSTLHGTRHPAPGTRHPAPGPMRHRFEYLTVRMLLAAVRVMPDWLVHRVGTLIGLAFYILDRGHRRIAEQNLALAFPIRPVRERGGIARAAFAHFGRLLFELLKFSTLSSEEMLARVECDGEERARLAYAQGKGVIFITGHFGYWELHALAHALRVEPIGVLARALDNPQLNGLLEHIRQRTGNTVVYRRGTIRRVMRMLQAGHGVAVLIDQHIMGSDAIYVDFFERPVATTSVVAALALRTGSPVVPVFALPLGGGRYRLIYEHPVEPPRADTDGAVRDFTQRCTDVLEMYVRRHPELWLWMHRRWRDTGPSADVPGMFPSAEPDVE
;
A
#
# COMPACT_ATOMS: atom_id res chain seq x y z
N MET A 1 10.62 7.37 -9.73
CA MET A 1 10.01 7.61 -8.39
C MET A 1 11.02 7.49 -7.25
N ALA A 2 11.80 6.40 -7.14
CA ALA A 2 12.73 6.16 -6.03
C ALA A 2 13.88 7.20 -5.92
N ALA A 3 14.53 7.56 -7.04
CA ALA A 3 15.58 8.60 -7.05
C ALA A 3 15.09 9.97 -6.54
N TRP A 4 13.86 10.36 -6.91
CA TRP A 4 13.24 11.59 -6.43
C TRP A 4 12.94 11.53 -4.93
N ARG A 5 12.44 10.40 -4.44
CA ARG A 5 12.22 10.16 -3.00
C ARG A 5 13.53 10.26 -2.21
N ARG A 6 14.62 9.68 -2.70
CA ARG A 6 15.96 9.80 -2.07
C ARG A 6 16.44 11.26 -2.05
N ALA A 7 16.28 11.99 -3.16
CA ALA A 7 16.61 13.41 -3.22
C ALA A 7 15.76 14.25 -2.25
N TRP A 8 14.48 13.91 -2.06
CA TRP A 8 13.61 14.56 -1.07
C TRP A 8 14.14 14.37 0.34
N TYR A 9 14.38 13.13 0.79
CA TYR A 9 14.91 12.85 2.13
C TYR A 9 16.37 13.29 2.32
N ARG A 10 17.11 13.60 1.24
CA ARG A 10 18.44 14.21 1.31
C ARG A 10 18.36 15.72 1.59
N ARG A 11 17.38 16.41 1.03
CA ARG A 11 17.17 17.86 1.24
C ARG A 11 16.65 18.21 2.63
N ASP A 12 15.96 17.28 3.28
CA ASP A 12 15.42 17.47 4.64
C ASP A 12 15.56 16.17 5.46
N PRO A 13 16.74 15.94 6.07
CA PRO A 13 17.00 14.76 6.89
C PRO A 13 16.06 14.65 8.11
N SER A 14 15.50 15.75 8.60
CA SER A 14 14.60 15.77 9.77
C SER A 14 13.29 14.98 9.55
N ARG A 15 12.95 14.70 8.28
CA ARG A 15 11.79 13.88 7.89
C ARG A 15 12.00 12.39 8.11
N ARG A 16 13.25 11.94 8.27
CA ARG A 16 13.55 10.54 8.52
C ARG A 16 13.24 10.24 9.98
N ARG A 17 12.50 9.17 10.20
CA ARG A 17 12.21 8.69 11.56
C ARG A 17 13.43 7.93 12.04
N ARG A 18 13.85 8.15 13.30
CA ARG A 18 15.03 7.52 13.90
C ARG A 18 14.61 6.60 15.05
N LEU A 19 15.06 5.35 15.01
CA LEU A 19 14.90 4.39 16.11
C LEU A 19 15.90 4.71 17.24
N ALA A 20 15.64 4.21 18.44
CA ALA A 20 16.53 4.43 19.58
C ALA A 20 17.81 3.60 19.45
N ARG A 21 17.71 2.42 18.83
CA ARG A 21 18.83 1.51 18.57
C ARG A 21 19.31 1.57 17.12
N PRO A 22 20.58 1.21 16.86
CA PRO A 22 21.16 1.27 15.53
C PRO A 22 20.38 0.47 14.49
N VAL A 23 20.42 0.93 13.26
CA VAL A 23 19.74 0.32 12.10
C VAL A 23 20.75 0.06 10.99
N VAL A 24 20.93 -1.22 10.66
CA VAL A 24 21.70 -1.68 9.50
C VAL A 24 20.72 -2.04 8.38
N SER A 25 20.86 -1.42 7.22
CA SER A 25 20.06 -1.74 6.03
C SER A 25 20.85 -2.64 5.10
N VAL A 26 20.19 -3.68 4.59
CA VAL A 26 20.68 -4.51 3.50
C VAL A 26 19.71 -4.35 2.34
N GLY A 27 20.21 -3.94 1.18
CA GLY A 27 19.36 -3.90 0.00
C GLY A 27 20.16 -4.00 -1.29
N ASN A 28 19.48 -3.76 -2.41
CA ASN A 28 20.07 -3.80 -3.74
C ASN A 28 19.42 -2.73 -4.64
N LEU A 29 19.94 -2.59 -5.86
CA LEU A 29 19.36 -1.68 -6.84
C LEU A 29 18.34 -2.34 -7.76
N ARG A 30 18.18 -3.67 -7.79
CA ARG A 30 17.32 -4.37 -8.77
C ARG A 30 16.09 -5.07 -8.21
N VAL A 31 15.09 -5.33 -9.05
CA VAL A 31 14.01 -6.29 -8.76
C VAL A 31 14.47 -7.73 -9.00
N GLY A 32 13.84 -8.69 -8.30
CA GLY A 32 14.19 -10.11 -8.35
C GLY A 32 15.19 -10.56 -7.27
N GLY A 33 15.42 -11.88 -7.21
CA GLY A 33 16.25 -12.53 -6.19
C GLY A 33 17.73 -12.13 -6.26
N SER A 34 18.13 -11.21 -5.39
CA SER A 34 19.51 -10.69 -5.33
C SER A 34 20.36 -11.30 -4.21
N GLY A 35 19.83 -12.25 -3.45
CA GLY A 35 20.53 -12.88 -2.33
C GLY A 35 20.61 -12.03 -1.06
N LYS A 36 19.67 -11.10 -0.84
CA LYS A 36 19.63 -10.26 0.38
C LYS A 36 19.36 -11.09 1.63
N THR A 37 18.35 -11.95 1.58
CA THR A 37 17.87 -12.74 2.74
C THR A 37 18.99 -13.59 3.36
N PRO A 38 19.83 -14.31 2.59
CA PRO A 38 20.99 -15.01 3.15
C PRO A 38 22.05 -14.07 3.76
N VAL A 39 22.28 -12.89 3.18
CA VAL A 39 23.18 -11.87 3.77
C VAL A 39 22.62 -11.34 5.09
N VAL A 40 21.32 -11.04 5.16
CA VAL A 40 20.65 -10.62 6.41
C VAL A 40 20.77 -11.71 7.48
N ALA A 41 20.59 -12.98 7.11
CA ALA A 41 20.78 -14.11 8.02
C ALA A 41 22.24 -14.21 8.52
N HIS A 42 23.23 -14.02 7.64
CA HIS A 42 24.64 -13.98 8.02
C HIS A 42 24.93 -12.87 9.04
N LEU A 43 24.45 -11.65 8.79
CA LEU A 43 24.62 -10.50 9.69
C LEU A 43 23.94 -10.72 11.05
N ALA A 44 22.73 -11.29 11.05
CA ALA A 44 22.03 -11.61 12.29
C ALA A 44 22.82 -12.60 13.15
N ARG A 45 23.40 -13.65 12.55
CA ARG A 45 24.27 -14.61 13.25
C ARG A 45 25.55 -13.96 13.79
N LEU A 46 26.18 -13.10 13.00
CA LEU A 46 27.36 -12.34 13.43
C LEU A 46 27.05 -11.49 14.66
N LEU A 47 25.93 -10.75 14.64
CA LEU A 47 25.52 -9.89 15.75
C LEU A 47 25.14 -10.71 17.00
N LEU A 48 24.45 -11.84 16.83
CA LEU A 48 24.18 -12.78 17.93
C LEU A 48 25.48 -13.31 18.56
N ALA A 49 26.47 -13.67 17.76
CA ALA A 49 27.78 -14.10 18.25
C ALA A 49 28.53 -13.01 19.02
N CYS A 50 28.20 -11.73 18.76
CA CYS A 50 28.71 -10.58 19.51
C CYS A 50 27.91 -10.28 20.79
N GLY A 51 26.88 -11.09 21.11
CA GLY A 51 26.01 -10.88 22.27
C GLY A 51 24.89 -9.86 22.04
N GLU A 52 24.68 -9.40 20.80
CA GLU A 52 23.57 -8.50 20.46
C GLU A 52 22.26 -9.27 20.29
N ARG A 53 21.13 -8.56 20.38
CA ARG A 53 19.79 -9.07 20.13
C ARG A 53 19.22 -8.42 18.86
N PRO A 54 19.52 -8.96 17.67
CA PRO A 54 19.10 -8.38 16.41
C PRO A 54 17.59 -8.58 16.18
N ALA A 55 16.96 -7.53 15.65
CA ALA A 55 15.60 -7.58 15.13
C ALA A 55 15.59 -7.33 13.62
N VAL A 56 15.20 -8.35 12.84
CA VAL A 56 15.05 -8.25 11.39
C VAL A 56 13.68 -7.67 11.07
N LEU A 57 13.66 -6.55 10.33
CA LEU A 57 12.46 -5.82 9.95
C LEU A 57 12.23 -5.94 8.44
N THR A 58 11.20 -6.67 8.05
CA THR A 58 10.92 -7.02 6.64
C THR A 58 9.46 -6.75 6.23
N ARG A 59 9.17 -6.75 4.92
CA ARG A 59 7.87 -6.29 4.37
C ARG A 59 6.82 -7.38 4.45
N GLY A 60 7.26 -8.63 4.40
CA GLY A 60 6.38 -9.77 4.19
C GLY A 60 5.72 -9.67 2.83
N TYR A 61 6.54 -9.72 1.77
CA TYR A 61 6.02 -9.89 0.41
C TYR A 61 5.40 -11.29 0.30
N GLY A 62 4.30 -11.45 -0.46
CA GLY A 62 3.64 -12.74 -0.66
C GLY A 62 2.79 -13.26 0.50
N ARG A 63 2.43 -12.42 1.48
CA ARG A 63 1.48 -12.78 2.56
C ARG A 63 0.08 -13.02 2.00
N ARG A 64 -0.59 -14.09 2.44
CA ARG A 64 -1.99 -14.38 2.12
C ARG A 64 -2.97 -13.65 3.06
N ARG A 65 -2.54 -13.38 4.29
CA ARG A 65 -3.26 -12.57 5.27
C ARG A 65 -2.39 -11.39 5.70
N THR A 66 -2.64 -10.22 5.12
CA THR A 66 -2.12 -8.97 5.65
C THR A 66 -2.88 -8.64 6.94
N GLN A 67 -2.14 -8.46 8.03
CA GLN A 67 -2.68 -7.98 9.30
C GLN A 67 -2.25 -6.52 9.49
N ASP A 68 -3.19 -5.71 9.97
CA ASP A 68 -2.94 -4.32 10.37
C ASP A 68 -1.81 -4.24 11.39
N GLY A 69 -0.74 -3.52 11.04
CA GLY A 69 0.36 -3.20 11.96
C GLY A 69 1.58 -4.11 11.80
N VAL A 70 2.08 -4.62 12.93
CA VAL A 70 3.34 -5.37 12.99
C VAL A 70 3.06 -6.79 13.45
N THR A 71 3.38 -7.76 12.62
CA THR A 71 3.37 -9.18 12.96
C THR A 71 4.74 -9.58 13.46
N VAL A 72 4.81 -10.13 14.67
CA VAL A 72 6.03 -10.79 15.17
C VAL A 72 6.02 -12.22 14.62
N VAL A 73 6.93 -12.51 13.69
CA VAL A 73 7.09 -13.84 13.10
C VAL A 73 7.91 -14.73 14.02
N SER A 74 8.93 -14.17 14.64
CA SER A 74 9.74 -14.81 15.68
C SER A 74 10.09 -13.79 16.74
N ASP A 75 10.01 -14.18 18.01
CA ASP A 75 10.49 -13.40 19.15
C ASP A 75 11.97 -13.64 19.47
N GLY A 76 12.65 -14.49 18.68
CA GLY A 76 14.02 -14.94 18.90
C GLY A 76 14.11 -16.28 19.64
N HIS A 77 13.04 -16.74 20.27
CA HIS A 77 13.00 -18.04 20.96
C HIS A 77 12.11 -19.04 20.20
N GLN A 78 10.99 -18.59 19.66
CA GLN A 78 10.03 -19.41 18.95
C GLN A 78 9.44 -18.68 17.75
N VAL A 79 8.98 -19.47 16.77
CA VAL A 79 8.25 -18.95 15.61
C VAL A 79 6.78 -18.81 15.99
N LEU A 80 6.27 -17.59 15.94
CA LEU A 80 4.92 -17.20 16.40
C LEU A 80 3.90 -17.07 15.28
N ALA A 81 4.35 -16.91 14.03
CA ALA A 81 3.46 -16.74 12.88
C ALA A 81 3.77 -17.74 11.77
N GLY A 82 2.72 -18.38 11.24
CA GLY A 82 2.80 -19.29 10.11
C GLY A 82 2.89 -18.58 8.75
N LEU A 83 3.00 -19.36 7.68
CA LEU A 83 3.23 -18.90 6.31
C LEU A 83 2.24 -17.82 5.84
N ASP A 84 0.95 -17.96 6.18
CA ASP A 84 -0.09 -17.02 5.74
C ASP A 84 0.10 -15.60 6.28
N ALA A 85 0.55 -15.47 7.53
CA ALA A 85 0.72 -14.21 8.24
C ALA A 85 2.15 -13.66 8.12
N ALA A 86 3.15 -14.55 8.04
CA ALA A 86 4.56 -14.17 7.93
C ALA A 86 4.98 -13.86 6.48
N GLY A 87 4.50 -14.65 5.51
CA GLY A 87 5.11 -14.76 4.18
C GLY A 87 6.28 -15.76 4.19
N ASP A 88 6.77 -16.13 3.00
CA ASP A 88 7.81 -17.13 2.84
C ASP A 88 9.21 -16.65 3.29
N GLU A 89 9.64 -15.47 2.85
CA GLU A 89 10.95 -14.90 3.22
C GLU A 89 11.11 -14.62 4.72
N PRO A 90 10.14 -14.02 5.43
CA PRO A 90 10.28 -13.76 6.87
C PRO A 90 10.24 -15.04 7.70
N LEU A 91 9.41 -16.01 7.30
CA LEU A 91 9.35 -17.32 7.96
C LEU A 91 10.63 -18.12 7.72
N MET A 92 11.21 -18.03 6.51
CA MET A 92 12.54 -18.57 6.22
C MET A 92 13.60 -17.96 7.13
N LEU A 93 13.67 -16.62 7.25
CA LEU A 93 14.60 -15.94 8.16
C LEU A 93 14.45 -16.38 9.62
N ALA A 94 13.22 -16.49 10.10
CA ALA A 94 12.92 -16.93 11.46
C ALA A 94 13.43 -18.34 11.75
N ARG A 95 13.38 -19.24 10.76
CA ARG A 95 13.91 -20.62 10.86
C ARG A 95 15.44 -20.67 10.71
N MET A 96 16.02 -19.80 9.87
CA MET A 96 17.46 -19.77 9.61
C MET A 96 18.29 -19.24 10.77
N VAL A 97 17.71 -18.37 11.61
CA VAL A 97 18.44 -17.68 12.68
C VAL A 97 17.64 -17.71 14.00
N PRO A 98 17.57 -18.87 14.68
CA PRO A 98 17.13 -18.92 16.07
C PRO A 98 17.97 -17.94 16.91
N GLY A 99 17.34 -17.19 17.82
CA GLY A 99 17.95 -16.10 18.58
C GLY A 99 17.64 -14.70 18.05
N ALA A 100 17.35 -14.55 16.75
CA ALA A 100 16.98 -13.25 16.17
C ALA A 100 15.46 -13.06 16.12
N ALA A 101 14.98 -11.89 16.53
CA ALA A 101 13.59 -11.53 16.33
C ALA A 101 13.33 -11.20 14.86
N VAL A 102 12.18 -11.61 14.32
CA VAL A 102 11.78 -11.32 12.95
C VAL A 102 10.39 -10.69 12.95
N LEU A 103 10.29 -9.49 12.39
CA LEU A 103 9.06 -8.71 12.38
C LEU A 103 8.70 -8.30 10.96
N VAL A 104 7.41 -8.41 10.66
CA VAL A 104 6.81 -8.05 9.38
C VAL A 104 5.86 -6.87 9.59
N GLY A 105 6.00 -5.84 8.77
CA GLY A 105 5.03 -4.73 8.76
C GLY A 105 5.47 -3.56 7.88
N ALA A 106 4.56 -3.00 7.08
CA ALA A 106 4.90 -2.01 6.04
C ALA A 106 5.65 -0.78 6.57
N ASP A 107 5.37 -0.37 7.81
CA ASP A 107 6.08 0.70 8.53
C ASP A 107 7.21 0.13 9.41
N ARG A 108 8.44 0.18 8.88
CA ARG A 108 9.64 -0.32 9.57
C ARG A 108 9.94 0.37 10.88
N TYR A 109 9.56 1.64 11.01
CA TYR A 109 9.76 2.32 12.27
C TYR A 109 8.86 1.73 13.35
N LEU A 110 7.59 1.42 13.04
CA LEU A 110 6.70 0.78 14.01
C LEU A 110 7.19 -0.60 14.39
N SER A 111 7.70 -1.38 13.42
CA SER A 111 8.30 -2.69 13.69
C SER A 111 9.51 -2.58 14.61
N GLY A 112 10.42 -1.63 14.35
CA GLY A 112 11.58 -1.40 15.23
C GLY A 112 11.17 -0.95 16.63
N ARG A 113 10.21 -0.02 16.75
CA ARG A 113 9.70 0.42 18.06
C ARG A 113 9.08 -0.70 18.87
N LEU A 114 8.40 -1.64 18.23
CA LEU A 114 7.88 -2.83 18.88
C LEU A 114 9.02 -3.74 19.35
N ALA A 115 10.00 -3.97 18.47
CA ALA A 115 11.16 -4.80 18.78
C ALA A 115 11.97 -4.25 19.97
N GLU A 116 12.20 -2.94 20.02
CA GLU A 116 12.86 -2.27 21.16
C GLU A 116 12.07 -2.43 22.47
N ARG A 117 10.76 -2.18 22.43
CA ARG A 117 9.93 -2.09 23.64
C ARG A 117 9.47 -3.44 24.18
N ARG A 118 9.29 -4.44 23.31
CA ARG A 118 8.67 -5.73 23.66
C ARG A 118 9.63 -6.91 23.55
N LEU A 119 10.61 -6.83 22.65
CA LEU A 119 11.52 -7.94 22.35
C LEU A 119 12.97 -7.64 22.78
N GLY A 120 13.22 -6.47 23.37
CA GLY A 120 14.53 -6.10 23.90
C GLY A 120 15.63 -5.94 22.84
N ALA A 121 15.25 -5.65 21.59
CA ALA A 121 16.19 -5.54 20.48
C ALA A 121 17.27 -4.48 20.76
N THR A 122 18.52 -4.80 20.42
CA THR A 122 19.68 -3.90 20.60
C THR A 122 20.21 -3.35 19.28
N VAL A 123 19.84 -3.98 18.16
CA VAL A 123 20.20 -3.58 16.80
C VAL A 123 19.11 -4.04 15.83
N HIS A 124 18.87 -3.27 14.77
CA HIS A 124 17.89 -3.59 13.74
C HIS A 124 18.56 -3.94 12.41
N LEU A 125 18.03 -4.94 11.71
CA LEU A 125 18.42 -5.30 10.35
C LEU A 125 17.24 -5.09 9.41
N LEU A 126 17.36 -4.19 8.43
CA LEU A 126 16.35 -4.04 7.39
C LEU A 126 16.63 -5.00 6.25
N ASP A 127 15.69 -5.91 5.99
CA ASP A 127 15.69 -6.71 4.77
C ASP A 127 15.00 -5.93 3.64
N ASP A 128 15.70 -5.81 2.52
CA ASP A 128 15.34 -4.95 1.37
C ASP A 128 15.17 -3.46 1.74
N GLY A 129 16.09 -2.96 2.57
CA GLY A 129 16.03 -1.64 3.20
C GLY A 129 16.49 -0.45 2.35
N PHE A 130 17.23 -0.67 1.26
CA PHE A 130 17.96 0.41 0.56
C PHE A 130 17.06 1.52 0.01
N GLN A 131 15.86 1.18 -0.49
CA GLN A 131 14.86 2.16 -0.94
C GLN A 131 14.00 2.73 0.20
N HIS A 132 14.09 2.19 1.43
CA HIS A 132 13.28 2.57 2.58
C HIS A 132 13.86 3.80 3.31
N VAL A 133 14.13 4.88 2.55
CA VAL A 133 14.77 6.12 3.03
C VAL A 133 13.97 6.92 4.08
N ALA A 134 12.75 6.47 4.44
CA ALA A 134 11.91 7.11 5.46
C ALA A 134 12.36 6.77 6.89
N LEU A 135 13.06 5.65 7.07
CA LEU A 135 13.72 5.27 8.32
C LEU A 135 15.19 5.68 8.20
N GLU A 136 15.74 6.28 9.24
CA GLU A 136 17.17 6.56 9.32
C GLU A 136 17.96 5.26 9.51
N ARG A 137 19.12 5.17 8.87
CA ARG A 137 20.02 4.02 8.92
C ARG A 137 21.40 4.49 9.35
N ASP A 138 22.03 3.76 10.26
CA ASP A 138 23.39 4.05 10.73
C ASP A 138 24.44 3.34 9.85
N VAL A 139 24.04 2.25 9.18
CA VAL A 139 24.84 1.55 8.17
C VAL A 139 23.93 1.14 7.01
N ASP A 140 24.31 1.45 5.77
CA ASP A 140 23.61 1.03 4.56
C ASP A 140 24.51 0.15 3.68
N LEU A 141 24.18 -1.14 3.59
CA LEU A 141 24.92 -2.14 2.82
C LEU A 141 24.20 -2.42 1.50
N LEU A 142 24.94 -2.29 0.40
CA LEU A 142 24.38 -2.47 -0.95
C LEU A 142 24.94 -3.72 -1.61
N LEU A 143 24.07 -4.68 -1.92
CA LEU A 143 24.41 -5.81 -2.76
C LEU A 143 24.47 -5.38 -4.23
N VAL A 144 25.63 -5.62 -4.85
CA VAL A 144 25.89 -5.29 -6.26
C VAL A 144 26.52 -6.50 -6.96
N SER A 145 26.14 -6.71 -8.22
CA SER A 145 26.72 -7.70 -9.12
C SER A 145 27.19 -7.06 -10.41
N GLU A 146 28.06 -7.74 -11.17
CA GLU A 146 28.50 -7.27 -12.49
C GLU A 146 27.30 -7.00 -13.42
N ASP A 147 26.30 -7.88 -13.38
CA ASP A 147 25.05 -7.73 -14.12
C ASP A 147 24.33 -6.40 -13.83
N ASP A 148 24.50 -5.80 -12.64
CA ASP A 148 23.86 -4.51 -12.31
C ASP A 148 24.47 -3.36 -13.10
N LEU A 149 25.76 -3.43 -13.40
CA LEU A 149 26.52 -2.35 -14.07
C LEU A 149 26.06 -2.11 -15.51
N GLN A 150 25.48 -3.14 -16.14
CA GLN A 150 25.03 -3.13 -17.52
C GLN A 150 23.49 -3.03 -17.64
N ASP A 151 22.77 -3.06 -16.52
CA ASP A 151 21.30 -3.08 -16.49
C ASP A 151 20.73 -1.64 -16.52
N GLN A 152 19.45 -1.52 -16.81
CA GLN A 152 18.76 -0.23 -16.93
C GLN A 152 17.65 -0.08 -15.88
N PRO A 153 17.26 1.17 -15.54
CA PRO A 153 16.08 1.42 -14.72
C PRO A 153 14.80 0.84 -15.34
N LEU A 154 13.88 0.41 -14.48
CA LEU A 154 12.52 0.03 -14.87
C LEU A 154 11.84 1.18 -15.64
N PRO A 155 11.03 0.87 -16.69
CA PRO A 155 10.62 -0.48 -17.09
C PRO A 155 11.57 -1.19 -18.07
N VAL A 156 12.65 -0.55 -18.53
CA VAL A 156 13.52 -1.08 -19.61
C VAL A 156 14.42 -2.20 -19.11
N GLY A 157 14.94 -2.06 -17.88
CA GLY A 157 15.74 -3.09 -17.23
C GLY A 157 15.21 -3.40 -15.83
N ARG A 158 16.02 -4.06 -15.01
CA ARG A 158 15.61 -4.54 -13.68
C ARG A 158 15.96 -3.59 -12.55
N LEU A 159 16.65 -2.48 -12.81
CA LEU A 159 17.04 -1.55 -11.75
C LEU A 159 15.83 -0.74 -11.23
N ARG A 160 15.62 -0.75 -9.92
CA ARG A 160 14.68 0.10 -9.15
C ARG A 160 15.15 1.56 -9.10
N GLU A 161 16.47 1.76 -9.09
CA GLU A 161 17.15 3.06 -9.10
C GLU A 161 18.39 2.96 -10.01
N GLY A 162 18.78 4.07 -10.66
CA GLY A 162 20.02 4.08 -11.45
C GLY A 162 21.26 3.85 -10.57
N LEU A 163 22.38 3.44 -11.19
CA LEU A 163 23.63 3.11 -10.49
C LEU A 163 24.17 4.24 -9.60
N SER A 164 23.88 5.50 -9.93
CA SER A 164 24.25 6.66 -9.09
C SER A 164 23.63 6.64 -7.69
N ALA A 165 22.59 5.84 -7.45
CA ALA A 165 22.04 5.66 -6.11
C ALA A 165 22.99 4.88 -5.19
N ALA A 166 23.94 4.11 -5.74
CA ALA A 166 24.91 3.33 -4.97
C ALA A 166 25.80 4.19 -4.06
N ALA A 167 26.08 5.43 -4.47
CA ALA A 167 26.83 6.40 -3.68
C ALA A 167 26.17 6.75 -2.32
N ALA A 168 24.93 6.30 -2.06
CA ALA A 168 24.28 6.45 -0.76
C ALA A 168 24.57 5.30 0.22
N ALA A 169 25.26 4.24 -0.22
CA ALA A 169 25.67 3.12 0.63
C ALA A 169 26.97 3.43 1.38
N ASP A 170 27.16 2.82 2.55
CA ASP A 170 28.42 2.85 3.29
C ASP A 170 29.42 1.81 2.78
N ALA A 171 28.93 0.68 2.28
CA ALA A 171 29.75 -0.36 1.69
C ALA A 171 29.01 -1.16 0.60
N ALA A 172 29.78 -1.62 -0.39
CA ALA A 172 29.31 -2.56 -1.40
C ALA A 172 29.57 -4.00 -0.94
N LEU A 173 28.55 -4.85 -1.05
CA LEU A 173 28.64 -6.30 -0.90
C LEU A 173 28.57 -6.92 -2.29
N VAL A 174 29.71 -7.39 -2.80
CA VAL A 174 29.83 -7.79 -4.19
C VAL A 174 29.89 -9.30 -4.34
N ASN A 175 28.99 -9.85 -5.17
CA ASN A 175 29.06 -11.25 -5.55
C ASN A 175 30.07 -11.44 -6.69
N ALA A 176 31.33 -11.67 -6.35
CA ALA A 176 32.44 -11.84 -7.29
C ALA A 176 33.28 -13.07 -6.92
N GLY A 177 33.85 -13.73 -7.93
CA GLY A 177 34.70 -14.91 -7.73
C GLY A 177 36.11 -14.62 -7.19
N TYR A 178 36.56 -13.37 -7.25
CA TYR A 178 37.91 -12.93 -6.82
C TYR A 178 37.93 -11.43 -6.48
N ASP A 179 38.93 -10.99 -5.69
CA ASP A 179 39.00 -9.62 -5.13
C ASP A 179 39.06 -8.52 -6.19
N THR A 180 39.85 -8.71 -7.24
CA THR A 180 40.02 -7.69 -8.28
C THR A 180 38.70 -7.39 -9.02
N ALA A 181 37.79 -8.35 -9.13
CA ALA A 181 36.44 -8.12 -9.65
C ALA A 181 35.56 -7.35 -8.65
N ALA A 182 35.65 -7.66 -7.35
CA ALA A 182 34.92 -6.92 -6.32
C ALA A 182 35.32 -5.45 -6.32
N GLU A 183 36.62 -5.15 -6.32
CA GLU A 183 37.13 -3.77 -6.38
C GLU A 183 36.69 -3.03 -7.64
N ARG A 184 36.74 -3.69 -8.81
CA ARG A 184 36.31 -3.11 -10.08
C ARG A 184 34.84 -2.72 -10.06
N ILE A 185 33.98 -3.58 -9.50
CA ILE A 185 32.55 -3.30 -9.32
C ILE A 185 32.37 -2.14 -8.34
N GLY A 186 33.10 -2.14 -7.22
CA GLY A 186 33.08 -1.04 -6.25
C GLY A 186 33.45 0.31 -6.85
N ARG A 187 34.53 0.36 -7.66
CA ARG A 187 34.92 1.54 -8.43
C ARG A 187 33.83 1.99 -9.41
N ALA A 188 33.21 1.05 -10.13
CA ALA A 188 32.14 1.35 -11.08
C ALA A 188 30.90 1.98 -10.43
N VAL A 189 30.60 1.63 -9.17
CA VAL A 189 29.47 2.21 -8.43
C VAL A 189 29.85 3.37 -7.50
N GLY A 190 31.14 3.75 -7.46
CA GLY A 190 31.64 4.88 -6.67
C GLY A 190 31.75 4.62 -5.16
N LEU A 191 31.99 3.37 -4.75
CA LEU A 191 32.15 2.99 -3.35
C LEU A 191 33.59 2.55 -3.06
N SER A 192 34.19 3.16 -2.02
CA SER A 192 35.57 2.85 -1.58
C SER A 192 35.64 1.66 -0.62
N THR A 193 34.57 1.39 0.12
CA THR A 193 34.48 0.22 1.01
C THR A 193 33.74 -0.90 0.28
N VAL A 194 34.43 -2.01 0.04
CA VAL A 194 33.93 -3.14 -0.74
C VAL A 194 34.27 -4.43 -0.02
N PHE A 195 33.30 -5.31 0.12
CA PHE A 195 33.50 -6.66 0.64
C PHE A 195 32.99 -7.69 -0.35
N ARG A 196 33.69 -8.83 -0.45
CA ARG A 196 33.27 -9.94 -1.30
C ARG A 196 32.25 -10.80 -0.56
N VAL A 197 31.15 -11.13 -1.22
CA VAL A 197 30.18 -12.09 -0.73
C VAL A 197 30.52 -13.46 -1.30
N THR A 198 30.81 -14.42 -0.44
CA THR A 198 31.00 -15.82 -0.81
C THR A 198 29.72 -16.60 -0.59
N ARG A 199 29.51 -17.62 -1.43
CA ARG A 199 28.32 -18.47 -1.42
C ARG A 199 28.75 -19.91 -1.55
N VAL A 200 28.34 -20.74 -0.60
CA VAL A 200 28.64 -22.16 -0.60
C VAL A 200 27.35 -22.91 -0.32
N ILE A 201 27.11 -23.97 -1.10
CA ILE A 201 26.01 -24.88 -0.85
C ILE A 201 26.31 -25.67 0.42
N GLY A 202 25.40 -25.61 1.39
CA GLY A 202 25.48 -26.39 2.61
C GLY A 202 24.89 -27.78 2.48
N ALA A 203 25.03 -28.58 3.55
CA ALA A 203 24.48 -29.93 3.60
C ALA A 203 22.93 -29.91 3.48
N PRO A 204 22.33 -30.78 2.64
CA PRO A 204 20.88 -30.87 2.52
C PRO A 204 20.18 -31.17 3.84
N ARG A 205 19.04 -30.52 4.07
CA ARG A 205 18.21 -30.68 5.27
C ARG A 205 16.85 -31.28 4.92
N ARG A 206 16.46 -32.37 5.56
CA ARG A 206 15.17 -33.04 5.31
C ARG A 206 14.02 -32.11 5.68
N LEU A 207 12.96 -32.11 4.85
CA LEU A 207 11.71 -31.41 5.20
C LEU A 207 10.76 -32.32 6.02
N ALA A 208 10.96 -33.64 5.95
CA ALA A 208 10.15 -34.65 6.64
C ALA A 208 11.02 -35.81 7.17
N GLY A 209 10.73 -36.27 8.40
CA GLY A 209 11.40 -37.37 9.11
C GLY A 209 12.14 -36.94 10.39
N GLU A 210 12.65 -37.92 11.16
CA GLU A 210 13.26 -37.72 12.49
C GLU A 210 14.69 -37.11 12.49
N ARG A 211 15.38 -37.08 11.33
CA ARG A 211 16.74 -36.54 11.21
C ARG A 211 16.77 -35.33 10.29
N ASP A 212 17.26 -34.20 10.82
CA ASP A 212 17.32 -32.91 10.11
C ASP A 212 18.33 -32.89 8.95
N SER A 213 19.49 -33.56 9.08
CA SER A 213 20.54 -33.54 8.05
C SER A 213 20.56 -34.81 7.19
N VAL A 214 20.71 -34.65 5.88
CA VAL A 214 20.88 -35.77 4.93
C VAL A 214 22.28 -35.73 4.33
N VAL A 215 22.99 -36.83 4.48
CA VAL A 215 24.22 -37.06 3.71
C VAL A 215 23.80 -37.59 2.34
N VAL A 216 24.14 -36.85 1.29
CA VAL A 216 23.90 -37.24 -0.11
C VAL A 216 25.25 -37.59 -0.72
N PRO A 217 25.57 -38.88 -0.92
CA PRO A 217 26.85 -39.29 -1.52
C PRO A 217 27.08 -38.63 -2.87
N THR A 218 28.34 -38.31 -3.18
CA THR A 218 28.74 -37.85 -4.52
C THR A 218 28.28 -38.84 -5.59
N GLY A 219 27.78 -38.34 -6.72
CA GLY A 219 27.20 -39.17 -7.79
C GLY A 219 25.76 -39.62 -7.55
N SER A 220 25.14 -39.27 -6.42
CA SER A 220 23.71 -39.57 -6.21
C SER A 220 22.83 -38.84 -7.23
N ARG A 221 21.82 -39.55 -7.74
CA ARG A 221 20.78 -38.98 -8.62
C ARG A 221 19.80 -38.15 -7.81
N VAL A 222 19.67 -36.87 -8.14
CA VAL A 222 18.78 -35.93 -7.46
C VAL A 222 17.79 -35.31 -8.44
N PHE A 223 16.57 -35.06 -7.97
CA PHE A 223 15.55 -34.36 -8.73
C PHE A 223 15.38 -32.95 -8.16
N VAL A 224 15.46 -31.91 -8.98
CA VAL A 224 15.43 -30.52 -8.50
C VAL A 224 14.03 -29.94 -8.66
N VAL A 225 13.51 -29.33 -7.59
CA VAL A 225 12.24 -28.59 -7.61
C VAL A 225 12.50 -27.15 -7.19
N THR A 226 12.05 -26.20 -8.02
CA THR A 226 12.23 -24.76 -7.75
C THR A 226 10.94 -23.98 -7.97
N GLY A 227 10.70 -22.98 -7.13
CA GLY A 227 9.62 -22.00 -7.26
C GLY A 227 10.10 -20.61 -6.90
N ILE A 228 11.25 -20.22 -7.46
CA ILE A 228 11.99 -18.99 -7.20
C ILE A 228 12.20 -18.15 -8.48
N ALA A 229 12.51 -16.87 -8.33
CA ALA A 229 12.72 -15.95 -9.46
C ALA A 229 13.86 -16.33 -10.43
N ARG A 230 14.86 -17.11 -9.97
CA ARG A 230 16.03 -17.51 -10.77
C ARG A 230 16.37 -18.99 -10.54
N PRO A 231 15.59 -19.91 -11.13
CA PRO A 231 15.81 -21.34 -10.95
C PRO A 231 17.16 -21.80 -11.54
N ASP A 232 17.58 -21.15 -12.63
CA ASP A 232 18.84 -21.39 -13.33
C ASP A 232 20.08 -21.32 -12.42
N ARG A 233 20.10 -20.36 -11.48
CA ARG A 233 21.20 -20.23 -10.51
C ARG A 233 21.26 -21.40 -9.55
N PHE A 234 20.10 -21.81 -9.02
CA PHE A 234 20.05 -22.93 -8.10
C PHE A 234 20.48 -24.23 -8.79
N VAL A 235 20.02 -24.46 -10.03
CA VAL A 235 20.44 -25.62 -10.84
C VAL A 235 21.95 -25.60 -11.10
N ALA A 236 22.54 -24.43 -11.40
CA ALA A 236 23.98 -24.28 -11.57
C ALA A 236 24.74 -24.56 -10.26
N ASP A 237 24.25 -24.05 -9.13
CA ASP A 237 24.85 -24.29 -7.82
C ASP A 237 24.82 -25.79 -7.47
N ILE A 238 23.70 -26.48 -7.70
CA ILE A 238 23.57 -27.92 -7.48
C ILE A 238 24.51 -28.72 -8.39
N SER A 239 24.61 -28.35 -9.66
CA SER A 239 25.54 -29.00 -10.61
C SER A 239 27.00 -28.95 -10.14
N SER A 240 27.38 -27.97 -9.30
CA SER A 240 28.74 -27.83 -8.77
C SER A 240 29.04 -28.73 -7.55
N THR A 241 28.04 -29.40 -6.98
CA THR A 241 28.17 -30.20 -5.74
C THR A 241 28.57 -31.67 -5.97
N GLY A 242 28.65 -32.10 -7.24
CA GLY A 242 28.97 -33.49 -7.61
C GLY A 242 27.77 -34.45 -7.57
N TRP A 243 26.54 -33.96 -7.42
CA TRP A 243 25.31 -34.74 -7.58
C TRP A 243 24.84 -34.78 -9.04
N GLU A 244 24.24 -35.88 -9.47
CA GLU A 244 23.70 -36.03 -10.82
C GLU A 244 22.26 -35.52 -10.86
N ILE A 245 22.00 -34.41 -11.57
CA ILE A 245 20.64 -33.89 -11.73
C ILE A 245 19.87 -34.76 -12.74
N ALA A 246 19.00 -35.63 -12.23
CA ALA A 246 18.18 -36.55 -13.02
C ALA A 246 16.94 -35.90 -13.64
N GLY A 247 16.56 -34.70 -13.17
CA GLY A 247 15.45 -33.92 -13.70
C GLY A 247 15.22 -32.63 -12.92
N VAL A 248 14.54 -31.68 -13.55
CA VAL A 248 14.18 -30.38 -12.96
C VAL A 248 12.69 -30.13 -13.16
N MET A 249 12.00 -29.69 -12.12
CA MET A 249 10.62 -29.20 -12.19
C MET A 249 10.57 -27.76 -11.68
N GLU A 250 10.22 -26.86 -12.59
CA GLU A 250 10.17 -25.43 -12.32
C GLU A 250 8.72 -24.97 -12.12
N PHE A 251 8.53 -24.16 -11.09
CA PHE A 251 7.30 -23.49 -10.74
C PHE A 251 7.52 -21.98 -10.76
N ARG A 252 6.42 -21.22 -10.78
CA ARG A 252 6.47 -19.75 -10.73
C ARG A 252 7.05 -19.28 -9.38
N ASP A 253 7.69 -18.11 -9.35
CA ASP A 253 8.14 -17.52 -8.09
C ASP A 253 6.95 -17.36 -7.13
N HIS A 254 7.15 -17.68 -5.86
CA HIS A 254 6.10 -17.71 -4.83
C HIS A 254 4.94 -18.71 -5.10
N HIS A 255 5.11 -19.71 -5.97
CA HIS A 255 4.13 -20.79 -6.19
C HIS A 255 3.59 -21.40 -4.89
N ALA A 256 2.28 -21.51 -4.80
CA ALA A 256 1.58 -22.14 -3.69
C ALA A 256 1.40 -23.64 -3.97
N PHE A 257 2.23 -24.48 -3.36
CA PHE A 257 2.15 -25.93 -3.53
C PHE A 257 0.85 -26.50 -2.95
N ASP A 258 0.26 -27.46 -3.67
CA ASP A 258 -0.89 -28.24 -3.23
C ASP A 258 -0.64 -29.77 -3.30
N ARG A 259 -1.64 -30.57 -2.92
CA ARG A 259 -1.52 -32.04 -2.96
C ARG A 259 -1.26 -32.60 -4.36
N ARG A 260 -1.77 -31.95 -5.42
CA ARG A 260 -1.56 -32.40 -6.81
C ARG A 260 -0.13 -32.13 -7.23
N ASP A 261 0.45 -31.02 -6.79
CA ASP A 261 1.85 -30.71 -7.00
C ASP A 261 2.76 -31.74 -6.34
N ILE A 262 2.49 -32.11 -5.08
CA ILE A 262 3.28 -33.14 -4.38
C ILE A 262 3.20 -34.49 -5.12
N ALA A 263 2.01 -34.89 -5.57
CA ALA A 263 1.84 -36.11 -6.35
C ALA A 263 2.63 -36.07 -7.68
N ARG A 264 2.63 -34.92 -8.36
CA ARG A 264 3.36 -34.71 -9.62
C ARG A 264 4.88 -34.72 -9.40
N ILE A 265 5.38 -34.05 -8.36
CA ILE A 265 6.80 -34.08 -7.97
C ILE A 265 7.22 -35.52 -7.66
N THR A 266 6.40 -36.26 -6.90
CA THR A 266 6.67 -37.65 -6.53
C THR A 266 6.75 -38.55 -7.76
N ALA A 267 5.80 -38.44 -8.68
CA ALA A 267 5.78 -39.24 -9.91
C ALA A 267 7.01 -38.94 -10.79
N ALA A 268 7.37 -37.65 -10.95
CA ALA A 268 8.51 -37.24 -11.76
C ALA A 268 9.85 -37.69 -11.14
N ALA A 269 10.02 -37.54 -9.83
CA ALA A 269 11.23 -37.99 -9.13
C ALA A 269 11.41 -39.51 -9.21
N ARG A 270 10.32 -40.29 -9.09
CA ARG A 270 10.35 -41.75 -9.26
C ARG A 270 10.68 -42.16 -10.70
N ALA A 271 10.07 -41.51 -11.69
CA ALA A 271 10.35 -41.78 -13.11
C ALA A 271 11.81 -41.47 -13.48
N ALA A 272 12.43 -40.48 -12.84
CA ALA A 272 13.84 -40.14 -13.01
C ALA A 272 14.82 -41.03 -12.22
N SER A 273 14.30 -41.98 -11.43
CA SER A 273 15.07 -42.80 -10.48
C SER A 273 15.92 -41.94 -9.55
N ALA A 274 15.38 -40.81 -9.08
CA ALA A 274 16.07 -39.92 -8.17
C ALA A 274 16.00 -40.47 -6.73
N ALA A 275 17.15 -40.48 -6.06
CA ALA A 275 17.25 -40.90 -4.66
C ALA A 275 16.69 -39.83 -3.70
N LEU A 276 16.71 -38.56 -4.12
CA LEU A 276 16.28 -37.43 -3.30
C LEU A 276 15.77 -36.28 -4.17
N VAL A 277 14.71 -35.63 -3.72
CA VAL A 277 14.25 -34.34 -4.26
C VAL A 277 14.97 -33.22 -3.52
N LEU A 278 15.62 -32.33 -4.26
CA LEU A 278 16.28 -31.13 -3.73
C LEU A 278 15.50 -29.89 -4.08
N THR A 279 15.33 -29.00 -3.10
CA THR A 279 14.65 -27.71 -3.29
C THR A 279 15.36 -26.59 -2.55
N THR A 280 14.94 -25.34 -2.76
CA THR A 280 15.51 -24.18 -2.08
C THR A 280 14.95 -24.04 -0.67
N GLU A 281 15.66 -23.37 0.25
CA GLU A 281 15.10 -23.04 1.57
C GLU A 281 13.82 -22.19 1.48
N LYS A 282 13.71 -21.32 0.45
CA LYS A 282 12.51 -20.49 0.21
C LYS A 282 11.30 -21.33 -0.19
N ASP A 283 11.50 -22.32 -1.05
CA ASP A 283 10.44 -23.26 -1.46
C ASP A 283 10.08 -24.23 -0.33
N ALA A 284 11.09 -24.66 0.45
CA ALA A 284 10.90 -25.58 1.56
C ALA A 284 9.91 -25.06 2.60
N VAL A 285 9.93 -23.76 2.92
CA VAL A 285 8.95 -23.15 3.84
C VAL A 285 7.51 -23.37 3.36
N ARG A 286 7.26 -23.35 2.05
CA ARG A 286 5.94 -23.58 1.45
C ARG A 286 5.61 -25.07 1.36
N LEU A 287 6.59 -25.90 1.00
CA LEU A 287 6.43 -27.35 0.90
C LEU A 287 6.17 -28.02 2.26
N THR A 288 6.78 -27.54 3.35
CA THR A 288 6.52 -28.04 4.71
C THR A 288 5.08 -27.76 5.18
N ALA A 289 4.34 -26.85 4.52
CA ALA A 289 2.93 -26.63 4.81
C ALA A 289 2.00 -27.66 4.13
N CYS A 290 2.55 -28.52 3.26
CA CYS A 290 1.83 -29.59 2.57
C CYS A 290 2.05 -30.94 3.27
N ASP A 291 1.15 -31.88 3.01
CA ASP A 291 1.38 -33.30 3.31
C ASP A 291 2.33 -33.88 2.27
N LEU A 292 3.57 -34.15 2.70
CA LEU A 292 4.65 -34.65 1.84
C LEU A 292 4.63 -36.19 1.71
N GLY A 293 3.87 -36.90 2.55
CA GLY A 293 3.92 -38.37 2.63
C GLY A 293 5.36 -38.90 2.75
N ASP A 294 5.67 -39.97 2.01
CA ASP A 294 6.99 -40.61 1.99
C ASP A 294 7.97 -40.00 0.97
N LEU A 295 7.68 -38.82 0.41
CA LEU A 295 8.55 -38.19 -0.57
C LEU A 295 9.91 -37.85 0.07
N PRO A 296 11.04 -38.45 -0.38
CA PRO A 296 12.35 -38.07 0.12
C PRO A 296 12.70 -36.70 -0.44
N ILE A 297 12.48 -35.65 0.34
CA ILE A 297 12.74 -34.27 -0.05
C ILE A 297 13.58 -33.53 0.98
N ALA A 298 14.57 -32.78 0.50
CA ALA A 298 15.47 -31.97 1.29
C ALA A 298 15.64 -30.56 0.69
N SER A 299 15.80 -29.58 1.57
CA SER A 299 16.17 -28.22 1.20
C SER A 299 17.69 -28.11 1.22
N VAL A 300 18.22 -27.32 0.30
CA VAL A 300 19.66 -27.09 0.21
C VAL A 300 19.95 -25.68 0.71
N PRO A 301 20.61 -25.53 1.87
CA PRO A 301 20.89 -24.22 2.44
C PRO A 301 22.00 -23.51 1.66
N LEU A 302 21.85 -22.19 1.51
CA LEU A 302 22.88 -21.34 0.91
C LEU A 302 23.65 -20.62 2.02
N ASN A 303 24.86 -21.09 2.30
CA ASN A 303 25.73 -20.46 3.29
C ASN A 303 26.43 -19.26 2.65
N VAL A 304 26.21 -18.09 3.25
CA VAL A 304 26.86 -16.85 2.83
C VAL A 304 27.99 -16.52 3.79
N GLY A 305 29.13 -16.11 3.24
CA GLY A 305 30.24 -15.46 3.93
C GLY A 305 30.49 -14.06 3.37
N ILE A 306 31.19 -13.23 4.15
CA ILE A 306 31.67 -11.91 3.72
C ILE A 306 33.17 -11.86 3.99
N GLU A 307 33.95 -11.49 2.98
CA GLU A 307 35.41 -11.49 3.03
C GLU A 307 36.01 -10.11 2.79
N PRO A 308 37.10 -9.77 3.49
CA PRO A 308 37.72 -10.54 4.58
C PRO A 308 36.86 -10.53 5.85
N ALA A 309 36.65 -11.69 6.48
CA ALA A 309 35.67 -11.84 7.57
C ALA A 309 35.97 -10.91 8.77
N ASN A 310 37.22 -10.89 9.25
CA ASN A 310 37.62 -10.03 10.37
C ASN A 310 37.53 -8.55 10.00
N GLY A 311 37.97 -8.18 8.79
CA GLY A 311 37.91 -6.79 8.33
C GLY A 311 36.48 -6.27 8.22
N PHE A 312 35.56 -7.09 7.72
CA PHE A 312 34.13 -6.76 7.68
C PHE A 312 33.54 -6.61 9.09
N HIS A 313 33.87 -7.56 9.97
CA HIS A 313 33.36 -7.59 11.34
C HIS A 313 33.78 -6.34 12.12
N GLU A 314 35.08 -6.00 12.12
CA GLU A 314 35.61 -4.82 12.79
C GLU A 314 35.00 -3.54 12.22
N TRP A 315 34.89 -3.44 10.88
CA TRP A 315 34.29 -2.30 10.21
C TRP A 315 32.82 -2.09 10.63
N LEU A 316 32.02 -3.17 10.65
CA LEU A 316 30.60 -3.09 11.01
C LEU A 316 30.43 -2.67 12.47
N LEU A 317 31.16 -3.30 13.41
CA LEU A 317 31.07 -2.95 14.83
C LEU A 317 31.56 -1.53 15.12
N ALA A 318 32.62 -1.07 14.45
CA ALA A 318 33.10 0.30 14.60
C ALA A 318 32.03 1.32 14.18
N ARG A 319 31.33 1.08 13.07
CA ARG A 319 30.23 1.93 12.60
C ARG A 319 29.04 1.96 13.57
N LEU A 320 28.68 0.80 14.13
CA LEU A 320 27.61 0.70 15.12
C LEU A 320 27.94 1.40 16.44
N ARG A 321 29.21 1.34 16.89
CA ARG A 321 29.68 2.03 18.10
C ARG A 321 29.76 3.55 17.93
N ALA A 322 30.06 4.03 16.72
CA ALA A 322 30.12 5.47 16.42
C ALA A 322 28.75 6.17 16.50
N HIS A 323 27.65 5.42 16.52
CA HIS A 323 26.28 5.94 16.62
C HIS A 323 25.55 5.34 17.84
N PRO A 324 25.96 5.68 19.09
CA PRO A 324 25.37 5.09 20.28
C PRO A 324 23.87 5.42 20.40
N ALA A 325 23.14 4.50 21.04
CA ALA A 325 21.71 4.61 21.25
C ALA A 325 21.32 5.98 21.84
N SER A 326 20.36 6.67 21.21
CA SER A 326 19.82 7.91 21.79
C SER A 326 19.06 7.58 23.08
N PRO A 327 19.17 8.40 24.14
CA PRO A 327 18.45 8.12 25.39
C PRO A 327 16.94 8.03 25.11
N PRO A 328 16.22 7.09 25.75
CA PRO A 328 14.79 6.97 25.55
C PRO A 328 14.11 8.28 25.97
N ALA A 329 13.30 8.85 25.08
CA ALA A 329 12.47 10.00 25.42
C ALA A 329 11.62 9.67 26.65
N SER A 330 11.69 10.52 27.68
CA SER A 330 11.01 10.37 28.96
C SER A 330 9.52 10.04 28.77
N PRO A 331 8.93 9.17 29.62
CA PRO A 331 7.50 8.89 29.55
C PRO A 331 6.71 10.17 29.86
N PRO A 332 5.58 10.44 29.18
CA PRO A 332 4.70 11.53 29.57
C PRO A 332 4.15 11.24 30.97
N ALA A 333 4.18 12.26 31.82
CA ALA A 333 3.67 12.21 33.19
C ALA A 333 2.20 11.74 33.22
N SER A 334 1.89 10.97 34.26
CA SER A 334 0.57 10.45 34.61
C SER A 334 -0.54 11.49 34.51
N HIS A 335 -1.62 11.15 33.79
CA HIS A 335 -2.88 11.87 33.83
C HIS A 335 -3.49 11.86 35.25
N PRO A 336 -4.03 12.98 35.76
CA PRO A 336 -5.08 12.93 36.75
C PRO A 336 -6.46 12.76 36.08
N ALA A 337 -7.37 12.09 36.81
CA ALA A 337 -8.75 11.79 36.44
C ALA A 337 -9.62 13.07 36.27
N PRO A 338 -10.79 12.98 35.60
CA PRO A 338 -11.50 14.14 35.08
C PRO A 338 -12.38 14.80 36.14
N SER A 339 -12.35 16.13 36.21
CA SER A 339 -13.37 16.93 36.89
C SER A 339 -13.87 18.07 36.00
N THR A 340 -15.20 18.08 35.86
CA THR A 340 -16.10 19.22 35.68
C THR A 340 -15.89 20.21 34.53
N LEU A 341 -16.90 20.19 33.63
CA LEU A 341 -17.35 21.24 32.73
C LEU A 341 -17.20 22.67 33.27
N HIS A 342 -16.41 23.50 32.60
CA HIS A 342 -16.79 24.88 32.26
C HIS A 342 -15.93 25.42 31.10
N GLY A 343 -16.58 26.21 30.24
CA GLY A 343 -16.05 26.59 28.94
C GLY A 343 -14.81 27.48 28.99
N THR A 344 -13.85 27.16 28.12
CA THR A 344 -12.81 28.09 27.69
C THR A 344 -12.54 27.89 26.21
N ARG A 345 -12.59 28.99 25.46
CA ARG A 345 -12.31 29.14 24.04
C ARG A 345 -11.05 28.37 23.63
N HIS A 346 -11.15 27.55 22.58
CA HIS A 346 -9.97 26.99 21.90
C HIS A 346 -9.08 28.12 21.36
N PRO A 347 -7.75 28.11 21.62
CA PRO A 347 -6.83 28.92 20.85
C PRO A 347 -6.76 28.35 19.42
N ALA A 348 -6.80 29.23 18.43
CA ALA A 348 -6.67 28.89 17.03
C ALA A 348 -5.39 28.06 16.77
N PRO A 349 -5.42 27.02 15.91
CA PRO A 349 -4.22 26.30 15.54
C PRO A 349 -3.28 27.26 14.80
N GLY A 350 -2.07 27.43 15.33
CA GLY A 350 -1.01 28.22 14.71
C GLY A 350 -0.81 27.78 13.26
N THR A 351 -0.89 28.75 12.35
CA THR A 351 -0.63 28.64 10.92
C THR A 351 0.84 28.27 10.69
N ARG A 352 1.17 26.97 10.77
CA ARG A 352 2.41 26.46 10.19
C ARG A 352 2.25 26.50 8.67
N HIS A 353 2.80 27.53 8.04
CA HIS A 353 2.92 27.60 6.60
C HIS A 353 3.65 26.36 6.07
N PRO A 354 3.11 25.65 5.05
CA PRO A 354 3.77 24.49 4.47
C PRO A 354 5.05 24.94 3.76
N ALA A 355 6.14 24.20 3.98
CA ALA A 355 7.41 24.40 3.28
C ALA A 355 7.22 24.38 1.74
N PRO A 356 8.08 25.06 0.97
CA PRO A 356 7.97 25.19 -0.48
C PRO A 356 7.76 23.83 -1.19
N GLY A 357 6.60 23.63 -1.82
CA GLY A 357 6.45 22.58 -2.83
C GLY A 357 7.33 22.87 -4.07
N PRO A 358 7.51 21.90 -4.99
CA PRO A 358 8.13 22.17 -6.29
C PRO A 358 7.46 23.38 -6.97
N MET A 359 8.19 24.20 -7.74
CA MET A 359 7.65 25.44 -8.33
C MET A 359 6.30 25.25 -9.04
N ARG A 360 6.10 24.09 -9.65
CA ARG A 360 4.81 23.65 -10.22
C ARG A 360 3.65 23.67 -9.20
N HIS A 361 3.83 23.13 -8.00
CA HIS A 361 2.78 23.11 -6.97
C HIS A 361 2.41 24.52 -6.50
N ARG A 362 3.40 25.41 -6.42
CA ARG A 362 3.19 26.83 -6.08
C ARG A 362 2.45 27.57 -7.19
N PHE A 363 2.79 27.29 -8.45
CA PHE A 363 2.10 27.85 -9.60
C PHE A 363 0.64 27.35 -9.67
N GLU A 364 0.41 26.05 -9.51
CA GLU A 364 -0.93 25.47 -9.41
C GLU A 364 -1.73 26.10 -8.27
N TYR A 365 -1.14 26.22 -7.07
CA TYR A 365 -1.77 26.87 -5.92
C TYR A 365 -2.10 28.34 -6.18
N LEU A 366 -1.16 29.11 -6.74
CA LEU A 366 -1.37 30.52 -7.06
C LEU A 366 -2.47 30.68 -8.12
N THR A 367 -2.51 29.79 -9.11
CA THR A 367 -3.54 29.76 -10.15
C THR A 367 -4.92 29.54 -9.52
N VAL A 368 -5.07 28.54 -8.66
CA VAL A 368 -6.34 28.27 -7.96
C VAL A 368 -6.72 29.44 -7.04
N ARG A 369 -5.76 30.09 -6.39
CA ARG A 369 -6.00 31.28 -5.56
C ARG A 369 -6.49 32.49 -6.37
N MET A 370 -5.92 32.73 -7.54
CA MET A 370 -6.37 33.78 -8.46
C MET A 370 -7.78 33.49 -8.99
N LEU A 371 -8.05 32.23 -9.37
CA LEU A 371 -9.38 31.80 -9.78
C LEU A 371 -10.40 31.98 -8.65
N LEU A 372 -10.07 31.64 -7.41
CA LEU A 372 -10.95 31.82 -6.26
C LEU A 372 -11.29 33.30 -6.03
N ALA A 373 -10.31 34.20 -6.17
CA ALA A 373 -10.54 35.65 -6.09
C ALA A 373 -11.45 36.16 -7.22
N ALA A 374 -11.26 35.67 -8.45
CA ALA A 374 -12.10 36.03 -9.59
C ALA A 374 -13.54 35.51 -9.44
N VAL A 375 -13.70 34.23 -9.13
CA VAL A 375 -15.02 33.57 -9.01
C VAL A 375 -15.88 34.19 -7.91
N ARG A 376 -15.27 34.74 -6.85
CA ARG A 376 -16.00 35.44 -5.78
C ARG A 376 -16.94 36.52 -6.32
N VAL A 377 -16.48 37.35 -7.25
CA VAL A 377 -17.26 38.47 -7.82
C VAL A 377 -18.01 38.11 -9.10
N MET A 378 -17.74 36.94 -9.69
CA MET A 378 -18.44 36.50 -10.90
C MET A 378 -19.91 36.17 -10.61
N PRO A 379 -20.85 36.57 -11.50
CA PRO A 379 -22.25 36.15 -11.41
C PRO A 379 -22.38 34.66 -11.76
N ASP A 380 -23.39 33.99 -11.21
CA ASP A 380 -23.54 32.53 -11.29
C ASP A 380 -23.64 32.02 -12.73
N TRP A 381 -24.32 32.75 -13.63
CA TRP A 381 -24.39 32.38 -15.04
C TRP A 381 -23.00 32.32 -15.68
N LEU A 382 -22.08 33.22 -15.29
CA LEU A 382 -20.73 33.26 -15.84
C LEU A 382 -19.87 32.15 -15.24
N VAL A 383 -20.00 31.87 -13.94
CA VAL A 383 -19.36 30.71 -13.29
C VAL A 383 -19.77 29.42 -14.01
N HIS A 384 -21.06 29.25 -14.27
CA HIS A 384 -21.61 28.11 -14.98
C HIS A 384 -21.07 27.99 -16.41
N ARG A 385 -21.05 29.10 -17.17
CA ARG A 385 -20.55 29.12 -18.55
C ARG A 385 -19.05 28.84 -18.62
N VAL A 386 -18.25 29.47 -17.77
CA VAL A 386 -16.79 29.25 -17.72
C VAL A 386 -16.47 27.81 -17.33
N GLY A 387 -17.13 27.28 -16.31
CA GLY A 387 -16.99 25.86 -15.92
C GLY A 387 -17.36 24.91 -17.07
N THR A 388 -18.45 25.20 -17.79
CA THR A 388 -18.86 24.43 -18.98
C THR A 388 -17.79 24.45 -20.07
N LEU A 389 -17.27 25.64 -20.41
CA LEU A 389 -16.26 25.79 -21.47
C LEU A 389 -14.95 25.10 -21.11
N ILE A 390 -14.50 25.19 -19.85
CA ILE A 390 -13.30 24.49 -19.38
C ILE A 390 -13.49 22.98 -19.41
N GLY A 391 -14.67 22.48 -19.00
CA GLY A 391 -15.02 21.08 -19.12
C GLY A 391 -14.98 20.58 -20.57
N LEU A 392 -15.54 21.35 -21.51
CA LEU A 392 -15.49 21.04 -22.94
C LEU A 392 -14.07 21.13 -23.51
N ALA A 393 -13.24 22.06 -23.04
CA ALA A 393 -11.84 22.12 -23.41
C ALA A 393 -11.10 20.86 -22.95
N PHE A 394 -11.34 20.37 -21.73
CA PHE A 394 -10.81 19.08 -21.26
C PHE A 394 -11.28 17.92 -22.13
N TYR A 395 -12.55 17.90 -22.56
CA TYR A 395 -13.05 16.86 -23.46
C TYR A 395 -12.32 16.83 -24.83
N ILE A 396 -11.93 18.00 -25.34
CA ILE A 396 -11.21 18.10 -26.63
C ILE A 396 -9.73 17.74 -26.47
N LEU A 397 -9.08 18.25 -25.41
CA LEU A 397 -7.64 18.17 -25.20
C LEU A 397 -7.21 16.84 -24.54
N ASP A 398 -7.96 16.36 -23.55
CA ASP A 398 -7.63 15.15 -22.79
C ASP A 398 -8.22 13.89 -23.43
N ARG A 399 -7.58 13.49 -24.54
CA ARG A 399 -7.98 12.30 -25.31
C ARG A 399 -7.90 11.01 -24.49
N GLY A 400 -7.04 10.95 -23.47
CA GLY A 400 -6.88 9.78 -22.62
C GLY A 400 -8.11 9.54 -21.76
N HIS A 401 -8.52 10.54 -20.98
CA HIS A 401 -9.72 10.46 -20.15
C HIS A 401 -11.00 10.38 -20.96
N ARG A 402 -11.04 11.05 -22.13
CA ARG A 402 -12.19 10.91 -23.04
C ARG A 402 -12.40 9.46 -23.48
N ARG A 403 -11.33 8.76 -23.88
CA ARG A 403 -11.41 7.34 -24.26
C ARG A 403 -11.89 6.47 -23.12
N ILE A 404 -11.41 6.71 -21.89
CA ILE A 404 -11.88 5.98 -20.70
C ILE A 404 -13.38 6.19 -20.50
N ALA A 405 -13.85 7.43 -20.59
CA ALA A 405 -15.27 7.74 -20.44
C ALA A 405 -16.13 7.06 -21.53
N GLU A 406 -15.71 7.12 -22.79
CA GLU A 406 -16.40 6.47 -23.91
C GLU A 406 -16.43 4.94 -23.76
N GLN A 407 -15.35 4.32 -23.29
CA GLN A 407 -15.28 2.88 -23.00
C GLN A 407 -16.22 2.48 -21.88
N ASN A 408 -16.19 3.21 -20.75
CA ASN A 408 -17.09 2.97 -19.63
C ASN A 408 -18.56 3.11 -20.04
N LEU A 409 -18.89 4.13 -20.84
CA LEU A 409 -20.24 4.31 -21.37
C LEU A 409 -20.64 3.21 -22.35
N ALA A 410 -19.70 2.65 -23.12
CA ALA A 410 -19.94 1.48 -23.95
C ALA A 410 -20.28 0.23 -23.13
N LEU A 411 -19.60 0.05 -21.99
CA LEU A 411 -19.84 -1.07 -21.08
C LEU A 411 -21.18 -0.92 -20.33
N ALA A 412 -21.49 0.29 -19.87
CA ALA A 412 -22.70 0.61 -19.11
C ALA A 412 -23.97 0.67 -19.98
N PHE A 413 -23.86 1.19 -21.20
CA PHE A 413 -24.99 1.38 -22.10
C PHE A 413 -24.73 0.77 -23.49
N PRO A 414 -24.55 -0.56 -23.59
CA PRO A 414 -24.17 -1.21 -24.85
C PRO A 414 -25.21 -1.03 -25.97
N ILE A 415 -26.49 -0.91 -25.60
CA ILE A 415 -27.62 -0.75 -26.54
C ILE A 415 -27.69 0.69 -27.09
N ARG A 416 -27.12 1.69 -26.39
CA ARG A 416 -27.20 3.09 -26.83
C ARG A 416 -26.26 3.35 -28.03
N PRO A 417 -26.71 4.07 -29.06
CA PRO A 417 -25.87 4.44 -30.20
C PRO A 417 -24.61 5.19 -29.78
N VAL A 418 -23.52 5.02 -30.55
CA VAL A 418 -22.22 5.68 -30.30
C VAL A 418 -22.36 7.20 -30.16
N ARG A 419 -23.21 7.83 -30.98
CA ARG A 419 -23.47 9.27 -30.91
C ARG A 419 -24.09 9.71 -29.59
N GLU A 420 -25.03 8.93 -29.06
CA GLU A 420 -25.68 9.21 -27.79
C GLU A 420 -24.68 9.07 -26.62
N ARG A 421 -23.90 7.98 -26.62
CA ARG A 421 -22.81 7.78 -25.64
C ARG A 421 -21.78 8.91 -25.70
N GLY A 422 -21.38 9.34 -26.89
CA GLY A 422 -20.49 10.50 -27.05
C GLY A 422 -21.10 11.80 -26.53
N GLY A 423 -22.42 11.98 -26.70
CA GLY A 423 -23.17 13.09 -26.10
C GLY A 423 -23.11 13.10 -24.57
N ILE A 424 -23.31 11.93 -23.94
CA ILE A 424 -23.19 11.76 -22.49
C ILE A 424 -21.76 12.05 -22.02
N ALA A 425 -20.75 11.50 -22.70
CA ALA A 425 -19.34 11.76 -22.36
C ALA A 425 -19.03 13.26 -22.38
N ARG A 426 -19.44 13.97 -23.45
CA ARG A 426 -19.25 15.41 -23.56
C ARG A 426 -19.98 16.18 -22.44
N ALA A 427 -21.20 15.77 -22.10
CA ALA A 427 -21.98 16.38 -21.03
C ALA A 427 -21.36 16.14 -19.64
N ALA A 428 -20.78 14.96 -19.41
CA ALA A 428 -20.08 14.62 -18.17
C ALA A 428 -18.80 15.46 -17.97
N PHE A 429 -18.03 15.70 -19.03
CA PHE A 429 -16.89 16.60 -18.97
C PHE A 429 -17.31 18.05 -18.71
N ALA A 430 -18.38 18.53 -19.37
CA ALA A 430 -18.96 19.84 -19.10
C ALA A 430 -19.48 19.96 -17.65
N HIS A 431 -20.09 18.90 -17.11
CA HIS A 431 -20.49 18.82 -15.70
C HIS A 431 -19.29 18.87 -14.76
N PHE A 432 -18.22 18.12 -15.05
CA PHE A 432 -17.01 18.15 -14.23
C PHE A 432 -16.38 19.55 -14.15
N GLY A 433 -16.30 20.27 -15.27
CA GLY A 433 -15.84 21.65 -15.27
C GLY A 433 -16.74 22.59 -14.46
N ARG A 434 -18.07 22.41 -14.54
CA ARG A 434 -19.05 23.13 -13.70
C ARG A 434 -18.84 22.82 -12.23
N LEU A 435 -18.73 21.56 -11.84
CA LEU A 435 -18.49 21.14 -10.46
C LEU A 435 -17.27 21.85 -9.85
N LEU A 436 -16.14 21.92 -10.58
CA LEU A 436 -14.94 22.60 -10.09
C LEU A 436 -15.17 24.09 -9.82
N PHE A 437 -15.82 24.79 -10.76
CA PHE A 437 -16.09 26.22 -10.63
C PHE A 437 -17.17 26.52 -9.59
N GLU A 438 -18.20 25.69 -9.51
CA GLU A 438 -19.25 25.80 -8.50
C GLU A 438 -18.69 25.50 -7.11
N LEU A 439 -17.79 24.54 -6.94
CA LEU A 439 -17.08 24.33 -5.68
C LEU A 439 -16.29 25.58 -5.26
N LEU A 440 -15.55 26.19 -6.19
CA LEU A 440 -14.83 27.43 -5.92
C LEU A 440 -15.80 28.56 -5.55
N LYS A 441 -16.89 28.76 -6.28
CA LYS A 441 -17.90 29.79 -5.98
C LYS A 441 -18.54 29.54 -4.63
N PHE A 442 -19.06 28.34 -4.41
CA PHE A 442 -19.70 27.94 -3.16
C PHE A 442 -18.77 28.13 -1.98
N SER A 443 -17.47 27.82 -2.11
CA SER A 443 -16.47 28.04 -1.06
C SER A 443 -16.23 29.51 -0.68
N THR A 444 -16.66 30.47 -1.50
CA THR A 444 -16.55 31.91 -1.21
C THR A 444 -17.78 32.47 -0.51
N LEU A 445 -18.92 31.77 -0.55
CA LEU A 445 -20.17 32.20 0.04
C LEU A 445 -20.13 32.16 1.57
N SER A 446 -20.99 32.93 2.21
CA SER A 446 -21.36 32.79 3.62
C SER A 446 -22.30 31.59 3.81
N SER A 447 -22.45 31.13 5.06
CA SER A 447 -23.35 30.01 5.37
C SER A 447 -24.81 30.29 4.97
N GLU A 448 -25.28 31.54 5.12
CA GLU A 448 -26.63 31.94 4.72
C GLU A 448 -26.81 31.89 3.20
N GLU A 449 -25.86 32.42 2.45
CA GLU A 449 -25.87 32.37 0.97
C GLU A 449 -25.77 30.94 0.44
N MET A 450 -25.00 30.06 1.11
CA MET A 450 -24.95 28.63 0.79
C MET A 450 -26.33 27.99 0.97
N LEU A 451 -26.98 28.24 2.11
CA LEU A 451 -28.29 27.68 2.44
C LEU A 451 -29.40 28.18 1.51
N ALA A 452 -29.33 29.45 1.06
CA ALA A 452 -30.27 30.03 0.11
C ALA A 452 -30.22 29.38 -1.28
N ARG A 453 -29.09 28.74 -1.63
CA ARG A 453 -28.91 28.02 -2.90
C ARG A 453 -29.30 26.55 -2.83
N VAL A 454 -29.72 26.08 -1.66
CA VAL A 454 -29.91 24.66 -1.40
C VAL A 454 -31.31 24.36 -0.92
N GLU A 455 -31.98 23.48 -1.66
CA GLU A 455 -33.23 22.82 -1.28
C GLU A 455 -32.90 21.42 -0.74
N CYS A 456 -33.67 20.91 0.22
CA CYS A 456 -33.48 19.55 0.73
C CYS A 456 -34.73 18.70 0.44
N ASP A 457 -34.50 17.46 0.06
CA ASP A 457 -35.50 16.41 -0.11
C ASP A 457 -35.08 15.24 0.80
N GLY A 458 -35.92 14.86 1.76
CA GLY A 458 -35.61 13.80 2.71
C GLY A 458 -34.78 14.21 3.94
N GLU A 459 -34.63 15.51 4.25
CA GLU A 459 -33.86 16.00 5.41
C GLU A 459 -34.30 15.33 6.73
N GLU A 460 -35.59 15.05 6.87
CA GLU A 460 -36.18 14.32 7.98
C GLU A 460 -35.64 12.89 8.10
N ARG A 461 -35.31 12.22 6.99
CA ARG A 461 -34.75 10.86 6.99
C ARG A 461 -33.35 10.84 7.59
N ALA A 462 -32.54 11.86 7.29
CA ALA A 462 -31.24 12.04 7.91
C ALA A 462 -31.36 12.30 9.41
N ARG A 463 -32.27 13.20 9.83
CA ARG A 463 -32.53 13.47 11.25
C ARG A 463 -33.03 12.25 12.01
N LEU A 464 -33.93 11.46 11.39
CA LEU A 464 -34.42 10.21 11.96
C LEU A 464 -33.32 9.16 12.08
N ALA A 465 -32.41 9.07 11.11
CA ALA A 465 -31.24 8.19 11.19
C ALA A 465 -30.34 8.57 12.37
N TYR A 466 -30.09 9.86 12.59
CA TYR A 466 -29.33 10.35 13.73
C TYR A 466 -30.03 10.10 15.08
N ALA A 467 -31.35 10.26 15.13
CA ALA A 467 -32.14 10.02 16.32
C ALA A 467 -32.05 8.58 16.85
N GLN A 468 -31.57 7.62 16.05
CA GLN A 468 -31.30 6.25 16.50
C GLN A 468 -30.10 6.15 17.46
N GLY A 469 -29.26 7.19 17.56
CA GLY A 469 -28.13 7.25 18.50
C GLY A 469 -26.96 6.31 18.18
N LYS A 470 -26.94 5.70 16.98
CA LYS A 470 -25.90 4.75 16.55
C LYS A 470 -24.84 5.36 15.63
N GLY A 471 -24.95 6.65 15.33
CA GLY A 471 -24.24 7.30 14.24
C GLY A 471 -24.86 6.97 12.88
N VAL A 472 -24.46 7.70 11.82
CA VAL A 472 -25.03 7.53 10.48
C VAL A 472 -23.92 7.43 9.45
N ILE A 473 -24.04 6.49 8.51
CA ILE A 473 -23.10 6.37 7.39
C ILE A 473 -23.80 6.92 6.14
N PHE A 474 -23.33 8.07 5.64
CA PHE A 474 -23.79 8.63 4.39
C PHE A 474 -22.97 8.08 3.24
N ILE A 475 -23.63 7.58 2.19
CA ILE A 475 -22.95 7.06 1.00
C ILE A 475 -23.32 7.84 -0.24
N THR A 476 -22.35 8.01 -1.14
CA THR A 476 -22.56 8.62 -2.45
C THR A 476 -21.51 8.16 -3.44
N GLY A 477 -21.57 8.66 -4.67
CA GLY A 477 -20.50 8.51 -5.66
C GLY A 477 -19.91 9.88 -6.02
N HIS A 478 -18.91 9.88 -6.92
CA HIS A 478 -18.49 11.07 -7.65
C HIS A 478 -19.58 11.45 -8.66
N PHE A 479 -20.74 11.78 -8.14
CA PHE A 479 -21.99 11.99 -8.84
C PHE A 479 -22.61 13.32 -8.41
N GLY A 480 -23.11 14.09 -9.39
CA GLY A 480 -23.73 15.38 -9.12
C GLY A 480 -22.75 16.37 -8.48
N TYR A 481 -23.20 17.07 -7.43
CA TYR A 481 -22.43 18.07 -6.70
C TYR A 481 -22.05 17.62 -5.27
N TRP A 482 -21.43 16.44 -5.15
CA TRP A 482 -21.16 15.80 -3.85
C TRP A 482 -20.36 16.66 -2.85
N GLU A 483 -19.40 17.47 -3.29
CA GLU A 483 -18.66 18.37 -2.38
C GLU A 483 -19.58 19.46 -1.80
N LEU A 484 -20.51 19.99 -2.60
CA LEU A 484 -21.49 20.98 -2.13
C LEU A 484 -22.47 20.32 -1.16
N HIS A 485 -22.84 19.05 -1.40
CA HIS A 485 -23.65 18.28 -0.47
C HIS A 485 -22.99 18.21 0.91
N ALA A 486 -21.72 17.82 0.98
CA ALA A 486 -21.01 17.72 2.27
C ALA A 486 -20.95 19.06 3.01
N LEU A 487 -20.70 20.16 2.29
CA LEU A 487 -20.67 21.51 2.88
C LEU A 487 -22.03 21.94 3.43
N ALA A 488 -23.08 21.80 2.63
CA ALA A 488 -24.42 22.23 3.00
C ALA A 488 -25.11 21.29 4.01
N HIS A 489 -24.79 19.99 4.00
CA HIS A 489 -25.26 19.02 4.99
C HIS A 489 -24.90 19.47 6.41
N ALA A 490 -23.66 19.91 6.63
CA ALA A 490 -23.18 20.35 7.93
C ALA A 490 -23.95 21.54 8.50
N LEU A 491 -24.49 22.40 7.61
CA LEU A 491 -25.27 23.58 7.97
C LEU A 491 -26.77 23.26 8.17
N ARG A 492 -27.29 22.21 7.51
CA ARG A 492 -28.72 21.82 7.53
C ARG A 492 -29.06 20.77 8.59
N VAL A 493 -28.16 19.81 8.76
CA VAL A 493 -28.35 18.64 9.62
C VAL A 493 -27.34 18.71 10.75
N GLU A 494 -26.13 18.23 10.54
CA GLU A 494 -25.03 18.34 11.50
C GLU A 494 -23.68 18.04 10.82
N PRO A 495 -22.55 18.47 11.40
CA PRO A 495 -21.23 18.19 10.84
C PRO A 495 -20.88 16.70 10.77
N ILE A 496 -20.20 16.31 9.69
CA ILE A 496 -19.83 14.92 9.42
C ILE A 496 -18.32 14.73 9.25
N GLY A 497 -17.86 13.49 9.45
CA GLY A 497 -16.54 13.05 9.03
C GLY A 497 -16.52 12.65 7.56
N VAL A 498 -15.82 13.39 6.71
CA VAL A 498 -15.69 13.07 5.28
C VAL A 498 -14.47 12.19 5.07
N LEU A 499 -14.69 10.97 4.59
CA LEU A 499 -13.63 10.05 4.23
C LEU A 499 -13.01 10.43 2.89
N ALA A 500 -11.73 10.81 2.89
CA ALA A 500 -11.07 11.29 1.67
C ALA A 500 -9.59 10.89 1.58
N ARG A 501 -9.06 10.88 0.34
CA ARG A 501 -7.63 10.83 0.07
C ARG A 501 -7.06 12.25 0.01
N ALA A 502 -5.83 12.44 0.49
CA ALA A 502 -5.12 13.71 0.35
C ALA A 502 -4.71 13.95 -1.12
N LEU A 503 -4.80 15.20 -1.58
CA LEU A 503 -4.29 15.59 -2.91
C LEU A 503 -2.75 15.54 -2.93
N ASP A 504 -2.18 15.21 -4.10
CA ASP A 504 -0.72 15.10 -4.26
C ASP A 504 0.01 16.44 -4.06
N ASN A 505 -0.67 17.57 -4.37
CA ASN A 505 -0.18 18.91 -4.09
C ASN A 505 -0.59 19.33 -2.66
N PRO A 506 0.36 19.47 -1.70
CA PRO A 506 0.02 19.75 -0.30
C PRO A 506 -0.65 21.12 -0.07
N GLN A 507 -0.35 22.12 -0.92
CA GLN A 507 -0.93 23.46 -0.78
C GLN A 507 -2.40 23.46 -1.22
N LEU A 508 -2.70 22.74 -2.31
CA LEU A 508 -4.09 22.51 -2.74
C LEU A 508 -4.83 21.59 -1.77
N ASN A 509 -4.17 20.57 -1.21
CA ASN A 509 -4.76 19.74 -0.17
C ASN A 509 -5.18 20.58 1.04
N GLY A 510 -4.30 21.46 1.54
CA GLY A 510 -4.61 22.35 2.66
C GLY A 510 -5.74 23.32 2.36
N LEU A 511 -5.82 23.84 1.12
CA LEU A 511 -6.95 24.68 0.69
C LEU A 511 -8.27 23.90 0.69
N LEU A 512 -8.29 22.70 0.10
CA LEU A 512 -9.48 21.86 0.04
C LEU A 512 -9.92 21.40 1.44
N GLU A 513 -8.97 21.05 2.30
CA GLU A 513 -9.23 20.69 3.70
C GLU A 513 -9.84 21.88 4.46
N HIS A 514 -9.31 23.09 4.28
CA HIS A 514 -9.89 24.30 4.85
C HIS A 514 -11.32 24.55 4.35
N ILE A 515 -11.58 24.39 3.06
CA ILE A 515 -12.92 24.52 2.48
C ILE A 515 -13.87 23.51 3.14
N ARG A 516 -13.49 22.23 3.20
CA ARG A 516 -14.32 21.16 3.78
C ARG A 516 -14.62 21.40 5.26
N GLN A 517 -13.66 21.92 6.03
CA GLN A 517 -13.82 22.15 7.47
C GLN A 517 -14.57 23.44 7.82
N ARG A 518 -14.78 24.36 6.85
CA ARG A 518 -15.36 25.68 7.12
C ARG A 518 -16.79 25.63 7.66
N THR A 519 -17.55 24.59 7.34
CA THR A 519 -18.92 24.38 7.85
C THR A 519 -18.97 23.44 9.06
N GLY A 520 -17.81 23.09 9.64
CA GLY A 520 -17.70 22.24 10.83
C GLY A 520 -17.36 20.77 10.56
N ASN A 521 -17.36 20.34 9.29
CA ASN A 521 -16.98 18.96 8.95
C ASN A 521 -15.53 18.66 9.37
N THR A 522 -15.23 17.37 9.51
CA THR A 522 -13.86 16.90 9.69
C THR A 522 -13.43 16.05 8.50
N VAL A 523 -12.15 16.11 8.14
CA VAL A 523 -11.60 15.26 7.08
C VAL A 523 -10.89 14.07 7.73
N VAL A 524 -11.23 12.86 7.30
CA VAL A 524 -10.64 11.61 7.79
C VAL A 524 -9.83 10.98 6.65
N TYR A 525 -8.51 11.05 6.79
CA TYR A 525 -7.55 10.45 5.84
C TYR A 525 -7.20 9.00 6.22
N ARG A 526 -6.90 8.16 5.20
CA ARG A 526 -6.77 6.68 5.29
C ARG A 526 -5.97 6.09 6.47
N ARG A 527 -4.97 6.74 7.06
CA ARG A 527 -4.19 6.16 8.17
C ARG A 527 -4.97 6.08 9.49
N GLY A 528 -5.21 4.87 10.00
CA GLY A 528 -5.94 4.64 11.26
C GLY A 528 -7.43 4.97 11.19
N THR A 529 -7.97 5.03 9.97
CA THR A 529 -9.31 5.52 9.65
C THR A 529 -10.41 4.75 10.33
N ILE A 530 -10.37 3.42 10.28
CA ILE A 530 -11.47 2.56 10.76
C ILE A 530 -11.72 2.80 12.25
N ARG A 531 -10.67 2.92 13.08
CA ARG A 531 -10.82 3.20 14.53
C ARG A 531 -11.36 4.60 14.79
N ARG A 532 -11.04 5.58 13.95
CA ARG A 532 -11.58 6.95 14.08
C ARG A 532 -13.04 7.00 13.65
N VAL A 533 -13.37 6.39 12.51
CA VAL A 533 -14.75 6.25 12.01
C VAL A 533 -15.62 5.51 13.02
N MET A 534 -15.14 4.38 13.57
CA MET A 534 -15.85 3.65 14.63
C MET A 534 -16.15 4.52 15.85
N ARG A 535 -15.17 5.29 16.34
CA ARG A 535 -15.39 6.20 17.47
C ARG A 535 -16.38 7.31 17.14
N MET A 536 -16.38 7.83 15.92
CA MET A 536 -17.34 8.83 15.48
C MET A 536 -18.76 8.25 15.47
N LEU A 537 -18.95 7.08 14.87
CA LEU A 537 -20.25 6.40 14.84
C LEU A 537 -20.75 6.05 16.25
N GLN A 538 -19.88 5.49 17.10
CA GLN A 538 -20.21 5.19 18.51
C GLN A 538 -20.55 6.43 19.34
N ALA A 539 -20.04 7.61 18.96
CA ALA A 539 -20.39 8.89 19.57
C ALA A 539 -21.66 9.51 18.97
N GLY A 540 -22.35 8.82 18.06
CA GLY A 540 -23.57 9.30 17.41
C GLY A 540 -23.34 10.19 16.19
N HIS A 541 -22.09 10.42 15.78
CA HIS A 541 -21.77 11.32 14.66
C HIS A 541 -21.85 10.64 13.28
N GLY A 542 -22.05 11.45 12.24
CA GLY A 542 -22.14 10.98 10.87
C GLY A 542 -20.80 10.89 10.15
N VAL A 543 -20.70 9.97 9.20
CA VAL A 543 -19.52 9.80 8.33
C VAL A 543 -19.97 9.66 6.88
N ALA A 544 -19.35 10.41 5.96
CA ALA A 544 -19.62 10.32 4.52
C ALA A 544 -18.51 9.54 3.78
N VAL A 545 -18.93 8.64 2.89
CA VAL A 545 -18.04 7.76 2.11
C VAL A 545 -18.46 7.75 0.64
N LEU A 546 -17.46 7.85 -0.26
CA LEU A 546 -17.62 7.65 -1.70
C LEU A 546 -17.40 6.16 -2.04
N ILE A 547 -18.37 5.51 -2.69
CA ILE A 547 -18.36 4.04 -2.91
C ILE A 547 -18.07 3.63 -4.36
N ASP A 548 -17.85 4.58 -5.25
CA ASP A 548 -17.90 4.37 -6.71
C ASP A 548 -16.54 4.23 -7.40
N GLN A 549 -15.43 4.39 -6.69
CA GLN A 549 -14.11 4.11 -7.25
C GLN A 549 -13.71 2.64 -7.05
N HIS A 550 -12.99 2.09 -8.04
CA HIS A 550 -12.42 0.75 -7.96
C HIS A 550 -11.39 0.67 -6.84
N ILE A 551 -11.49 -0.36 -6.00
CA ILE A 551 -10.55 -0.64 -4.91
C ILE A 551 -9.86 -1.97 -5.17
N MET A 552 -8.57 -2.04 -4.85
CA MET A 552 -7.79 -3.27 -4.81
C MET A 552 -7.42 -3.58 -3.34
N GLY A 553 -7.35 -4.84 -2.95
CA GLY A 553 -6.93 -5.25 -1.58
C GLY A 553 -7.96 -6.10 -0.82
N SER A 554 -7.69 -6.35 0.47
CA SER A 554 -8.48 -7.16 1.43
C SER A 554 -9.93 -6.69 1.60
N ASP A 555 -10.17 -5.38 1.45
CA ASP A 555 -11.47 -4.75 1.62
C ASP A 555 -12.35 -4.74 0.37
N ALA A 556 -11.84 -5.25 -0.77
CA ALA A 556 -12.57 -5.27 -2.03
C ALA A 556 -13.53 -6.46 -2.09
N ILE A 557 -14.81 -6.19 -2.37
CA ILE A 557 -15.82 -7.21 -2.62
C ILE A 557 -16.45 -7.00 -3.99
N TYR A 558 -16.71 -8.11 -4.70
CA TYR A 558 -17.32 -8.08 -6.02
C TYR A 558 -18.85 -8.01 -5.90
N VAL A 559 -19.38 -6.91 -6.43
CA VAL A 559 -20.81 -6.62 -6.60
C VAL A 559 -21.05 -6.27 -8.06
N ASP A 560 -22.30 -6.32 -8.50
CA ASP A 560 -22.67 -5.93 -9.86
C ASP A 560 -22.89 -4.42 -9.94
N PHE A 561 -22.39 -3.81 -11.00
CA PHE A 561 -22.66 -2.43 -11.39
C PHE A 561 -22.81 -2.36 -12.91
N PHE A 562 -24.01 -2.02 -13.38
CA PHE A 562 -24.46 -2.18 -14.76
C PHE A 562 -24.38 -3.64 -15.24
N GLU A 563 -24.91 -4.57 -14.43
CA GLU A 563 -24.95 -6.01 -14.72
C GLU A 563 -23.56 -6.62 -14.96
N ARG A 564 -22.53 -5.99 -14.40
CA ARG A 564 -21.13 -6.37 -14.58
C ARG A 564 -20.42 -6.38 -13.23
N PRO A 565 -19.57 -7.38 -12.97
CA PRO A 565 -18.83 -7.46 -11.72
C PRO A 565 -17.85 -6.29 -11.58
N VAL A 566 -17.87 -5.64 -10.43
CA VAL A 566 -16.95 -4.56 -10.05
C VAL A 566 -16.47 -4.75 -8.61
N ALA A 567 -15.18 -4.52 -8.39
CA ALA A 567 -14.60 -4.46 -7.05
C ALA A 567 -15.01 -3.14 -6.35
N THR A 568 -15.75 -3.26 -5.24
CA THR A 568 -16.28 -2.15 -4.44
C THR A 568 -15.84 -2.28 -2.98
N THR A 569 -15.82 -1.16 -2.24
CA THR A 569 -15.49 -1.18 -0.80
C THR A 569 -16.51 -1.98 0.01
N SER A 570 -16.05 -2.95 0.78
CA SER A 570 -16.87 -3.64 1.80
C SER A 570 -16.95 -2.88 3.13
N VAL A 571 -16.11 -1.85 3.33
CA VAL A 571 -15.94 -1.14 4.61
C VAL A 571 -17.24 -0.51 5.10
N VAL A 572 -18.04 0.07 4.21
CA VAL A 572 -19.34 0.67 4.54
C VAL A 572 -20.27 -0.37 5.15
N ALA A 573 -20.50 -1.48 4.43
CA ALA A 573 -21.40 -2.54 4.85
C ALA A 573 -20.90 -3.22 6.15
N ALA A 574 -19.60 -3.50 6.22
CA ALA A 574 -18.99 -4.11 7.40
C ALA A 574 -19.11 -3.21 8.65
N LEU A 575 -18.90 -1.89 8.52
CA LEU A 575 -19.06 -0.94 9.61
C LEU A 575 -20.52 -0.80 10.04
N ALA A 576 -21.43 -0.68 9.08
CA ALA A 576 -22.86 -0.56 9.34
C ALA A 576 -23.38 -1.78 10.11
N LEU A 577 -23.08 -3.00 9.65
CA LEU A 577 -23.50 -4.24 10.31
C LEU A 577 -22.89 -4.38 11.71
N ARG A 578 -21.63 -3.96 11.91
CA ARG A 578 -20.96 -4.05 13.21
C ARG A 578 -21.45 -3.03 14.24
N THR A 579 -21.80 -1.83 13.79
CA THR A 579 -22.22 -0.73 14.69
C THR A 579 -23.74 -0.62 14.82
N GLY A 580 -24.48 -1.22 13.89
CA GLY A 580 -25.91 -0.96 13.73
C GLY A 580 -26.22 0.43 13.17
N SER A 581 -25.23 1.15 12.62
CA SER A 581 -25.44 2.48 12.03
C SER A 581 -26.29 2.37 10.75
N PRO A 582 -27.37 3.18 10.60
CA PRO A 582 -28.09 3.29 9.33
C PRO A 582 -27.17 3.81 8.21
N VAL A 583 -27.36 3.28 7.00
CA VAL A 583 -26.67 3.71 5.78
C VAL A 583 -27.63 4.53 4.93
N VAL A 584 -27.37 5.83 4.76
CA VAL A 584 -28.24 6.78 4.05
C VAL A 584 -27.58 7.23 2.75
N PRO A 585 -28.10 6.84 1.57
CA PRO A 585 -27.61 7.37 0.31
C PRO A 585 -27.93 8.85 0.16
N VAL A 586 -26.97 9.63 -0.32
CA VAL A 586 -27.10 11.08 -0.48
C VAL A 586 -26.61 11.56 -1.82
N PHE A 587 -27.32 12.52 -2.41
CA PHE A 587 -26.99 13.05 -3.74
C PHE A 587 -27.26 14.55 -3.81
N ALA A 588 -26.53 15.27 -4.67
CA ALA A 588 -26.79 16.67 -4.95
C ALA A 588 -27.03 16.90 -6.44
N LEU A 589 -28.25 17.26 -6.80
CA LEU A 589 -28.67 17.51 -8.19
C LEU A 589 -28.82 19.01 -8.47
N PRO A 590 -28.50 19.47 -9.69
CA PRO A 590 -28.74 20.87 -10.07
C PRO A 590 -30.23 21.13 -10.33
N LEU A 591 -30.73 22.29 -9.89
CA LEU A 591 -32.10 22.76 -10.16
C LEU A 591 -32.16 23.91 -11.18
N GLY A 592 -31.01 24.47 -11.56
CA GLY A 592 -30.89 25.66 -12.40
C GLY A 592 -30.65 26.93 -11.60
N GLY A 593 -30.07 27.95 -12.25
CA GLY A 593 -29.78 29.25 -11.62
C GLY A 593 -28.79 29.19 -10.45
N GLY A 594 -27.87 28.22 -10.44
CA GLY A 594 -26.91 28.04 -9.34
C GLY A 594 -27.52 27.46 -8.06
N ARG A 595 -28.72 26.86 -8.14
CA ARG A 595 -29.39 26.17 -7.03
C ARG A 595 -29.26 24.65 -7.14
N TYR A 596 -29.28 23.99 -5.99
CA TYR A 596 -29.08 22.55 -5.86
C TYR A 596 -30.12 21.93 -4.95
N ARG A 597 -30.50 20.69 -5.24
CA ARG A 597 -31.28 19.85 -4.35
C ARG A 597 -30.38 18.82 -3.69
N LEU A 598 -30.29 18.84 -2.36
CA LEU A 598 -29.74 17.75 -1.59
C LEU A 598 -30.82 16.70 -1.40
N ILE A 599 -30.52 15.48 -1.76
CA ILE A 599 -31.44 14.35 -1.64
C ILE A 599 -30.85 13.41 -0.60
N TYR A 600 -31.67 13.11 0.40
CA TYR A 600 -31.43 12.08 1.40
C TYR A 600 -32.38 10.94 1.11
N GLU A 601 -31.87 9.82 0.62
CA GLU A 601 -32.68 8.65 0.35
C GLU A 601 -33.13 7.96 1.63
N HIS A 602 -34.06 7.03 1.50
CA HIS A 602 -34.37 6.10 2.58
C HIS A 602 -33.11 5.30 2.97
N PRO A 603 -32.89 5.05 4.28
CA PRO A 603 -31.80 4.19 4.72
C PRO A 603 -31.88 2.83 4.03
N VAL A 604 -30.75 2.34 3.49
CA VAL A 604 -30.70 1.03 2.85
C VAL A 604 -30.92 -0.04 3.92
N GLU A 605 -31.91 -0.92 3.70
CA GLU A 605 -32.24 -1.97 4.66
C GLU A 605 -31.10 -2.98 4.79
N PRO A 606 -30.57 -3.19 6.01
CA PRO A 606 -29.51 -4.17 6.22
C PRO A 606 -30.08 -5.60 6.06
N PRO A 607 -29.28 -6.53 5.51
CA PRO A 607 -29.64 -7.95 5.53
C PRO A 607 -29.65 -8.50 6.96
N ARG A 608 -30.26 -9.67 7.15
CA ARG A 608 -30.22 -10.36 8.45
C ARG A 608 -28.78 -10.73 8.80
N ALA A 609 -28.38 -10.48 10.04
CA ALA A 609 -27.00 -10.59 10.50
C ALA A 609 -26.42 -12.02 10.44
N ASP A 610 -27.28 -13.03 10.40
CA ASP A 610 -26.97 -14.46 10.34
C ASP A 610 -26.84 -15.01 8.91
N THR A 611 -27.08 -14.18 7.89
CA THR A 611 -27.03 -14.61 6.50
C THR A 611 -25.60 -14.68 5.99
N ASP A 612 -25.19 -15.83 5.46
CA ASP A 612 -23.91 -15.98 4.75
C ASP A 612 -23.80 -14.94 3.62
N GLY A 613 -22.73 -14.15 3.62
CA GLY A 613 -22.52 -13.10 2.63
C GLY A 613 -23.28 -11.80 2.88
N ALA A 614 -23.80 -11.55 4.09
CA ALA A 614 -24.50 -10.31 4.48
C ALA A 614 -23.74 -9.02 4.07
N VAL A 615 -22.40 -9.00 4.22
CA VAL A 615 -21.58 -7.84 3.81
C VAL A 615 -21.68 -7.60 2.30
N ARG A 616 -21.63 -8.66 1.48
CA ARG A 616 -21.77 -8.58 0.01
C ARG A 616 -23.16 -8.08 -0.37
N ASP A 617 -24.21 -8.69 0.16
CA ASP A 617 -25.60 -8.31 -0.13
C ASP A 617 -25.84 -6.85 0.23
N PHE A 618 -25.39 -6.41 1.42
CA PHE A 618 -25.57 -5.02 1.80
C PHE A 618 -24.78 -4.05 0.92
N THR A 619 -23.58 -4.45 0.49
CA THR A 619 -22.76 -3.66 -0.44
C THR A 619 -23.42 -3.56 -1.82
N GLN A 620 -24.05 -4.65 -2.29
CA GLN A 620 -24.84 -4.69 -3.52
C GLN A 620 -26.00 -3.70 -3.44
N ARG A 621 -26.85 -3.78 -2.40
CA ARG A 621 -27.99 -2.88 -2.20
C ARG A 621 -27.57 -1.41 -2.17
N CYS A 622 -26.45 -1.09 -1.51
CA CYS A 622 -25.89 0.26 -1.51
C CYS A 622 -25.44 0.72 -2.92
N THR A 623 -24.84 -0.20 -3.67
CA THR A 623 -24.37 0.05 -5.04
C THR A 623 -25.53 0.22 -6.02
N ASP A 624 -26.62 -0.53 -5.84
CA ASP A 624 -27.84 -0.47 -6.67
C ASP A 624 -28.49 0.92 -6.59
N VAL A 625 -28.53 1.54 -5.41
CA VAL A 625 -29.05 2.91 -5.26
C VAL A 625 -28.20 3.89 -6.05
N LEU A 626 -26.88 3.81 -5.95
CA LEU A 626 -26.00 4.66 -6.78
C LEU A 626 -26.21 4.38 -8.28
N GLU A 627 -26.29 3.12 -8.69
CA GLU A 627 -26.50 2.73 -10.08
C GLU A 627 -27.80 3.32 -10.64
N MET A 628 -28.88 3.27 -9.88
CA MET A 628 -30.16 3.89 -10.24
C MET A 628 -29.98 5.38 -10.60
N TYR A 629 -29.23 6.13 -9.78
CA TYR A 629 -28.94 7.55 -10.03
C TYR A 629 -28.05 7.74 -11.27
N VAL A 630 -27.00 6.93 -11.45
CA VAL A 630 -26.14 7.01 -12.63
C VAL A 630 -26.91 6.66 -13.90
N ARG A 631 -27.83 5.69 -13.86
CA ARG A 631 -28.69 5.35 -15.01
C ARG A 631 -29.64 6.49 -15.37
N ARG A 632 -30.19 7.18 -14.37
CA ARG A 632 -31.15 8.28 -14.55
C ARG A 632 -30.49 9.57 -15.05
N HIS A 633 -29.30 9.88 -14.55
CA HIS A 633 -28.55 11.09 -14.87
C HIS A 633 -27.09 10.76 -15.23
N PRO A 634 -26.85 10.05 -16.35
CA PRO A 634 -25.53 9.58 -16.68
C PRO A 634 -24.53 10.71 -16.90
N GLU A 635 -24.97 11.89 -17.33
CA GLU A 635 -24.13 13.08 -17.48
C GLU A 635 -23.58 13.64 -16.16
N LEU A 636 -24.10 13.23 -15.01
CA LEU A 636 -23.68 13.72 -13.70
C LEU A 636 -22.66 12.83 -13.00
N TRP A 637 -22.37 11.64 -13.55
CA TRP A 637 -21.36 10.74 -13.00
C TRP A 637 -19.99 10.96 -13.63
N LEU A 638 -18.93 10.81 -12.83
CA LEU A 638 -17.56 11.00 -13.29
C LEU A 638 -17.05 9.80 -14.09
N TRP A 639 -17.34 9.73 -15.39
CA TRP A 639 -16.91 8.64 -16.27
C TRP A 639 -15.39 8.54 -16.52
N MET A 640 -14.59 9.51 -16.06
CA MET A 640 -13.14 9.63 -16.32
C MET A 640 -12.26 8.76 -15.40
N HIS A 641 -12.83 7.80 -14.67
CA HIS A 641 -12.08 6.82 -13.90
C HIS A 641 -12.37 5.41 -14.41
N ARG A 642 -11.41 4.49 -14.29
CA ARG A 642 -11.62 3.09 -14.70
C ARG A 642 -12.39 2.33 -13.63
N ARG A 643 -13.71 2.18 -13.83
CA ARG A 643 -14.58 1.39 -12.94
C ARG A 643 -14.38 -0.12 -13.16
N TRP A 644 -14.35 -0.56 -14.41
CA TRP A 644 -14.13 -1.97 -14.80
C TRP A 644 -12.67 -2.23 -15.20
N ARG A 645 -11.76 -2.34 -14.22
CA ARG A 645 -10.32 -2.56 -14.47
C ARG A 645 -9.97 -4.00 -14.87
N ASP A 646 -10.81 -4.96 -14.51
CA ASP A 646 -10.51 -6.39 -14.63
C ASP A 646 -10.86 -6.96 -16.02
N THR A 647 -11.33 -6.13 -16.97
CA THR A 647 -11.94 -6.60 -18.25
C THR A 647 -11.25 -6.12 -19.54
N GLY A 648 -9.98 -5.69 -19.54
CA GLY A 648 -9.29 -5.32 -20.80
C GLY A 648 -7.82 -4.86 -20.69
N PRO A 649 -7.10 -4.71 -21.83
CA PRO A 649 -5.66 -4.43 -21.85
C PRO A 649 -5.32 -3.07 -21.22
N SER A 650 -4.23 -3.05 -20.45
CA SER A 650 -3.75 -1.90 -19.68
C SER A 650 -3.22 -0.78 -20.58
N ALA A 651 -3.97 0.32 -20.70
CA ALA A 651 -3.42 1.58 -21.19
C ALA A 651 -2.83 2.40 -20.02
N ASP A 652 -1.75 3.15 -20.23
CA ASP A 652 -1.03 3.95 -19.20
C ASP A 652 -1.67 5.33 -18.90
N VAL A 653 -3.01 5.41 -18.78
CA VAL A 653 -3.69 6.68 -18.46
C VAL A 653 -4.10 6.67 -16.97
N PRO A 654 -3.46 7.49 -16.10
CA PRO A 654 -3.89 7.70 -14.72
C PRO A 654 -5.33 8.20 -14.70
N GLY A 655 -6.14 7.86 -13.68
CA GLY A 655 -7.48 8.43 -13.53
C GLY A 655 -7.43 9.94 -13.21
N MET A 656 -8.52 10.65 -13.52
CA MET A 656 -8.62 12.11 -13.34
C MET A 656 -8.51 12.53 -11.87
N PHE A 657 -8.85 11.62 -10.96
CA PHE A 657 -8.44 11.66 -9.57
C PHE A 657 -7.54 10.47 -9.26
N PRO A 658 -6.67 10.59 -8.23
CA PRO A 658 -5.83 9.48 -7.82
C PRO A 658 -6.70 8.27 -7.47
N SER A 659 -6.51 7.13 -8.13
CA SER A 659 -7.26 5.93 -7.79
C SER A 659 -6.95 5.46 -6.37
N ALA A 660 -7.86 4.70 -5.77
CA ALA A 660 -7.50 3.82 -4.67
C ALA A 660 -6.42 2.84 -5.20
N GLU A 661 -5.15 3.18 -5.00
CA GLU A 661 -4.12 2.15 -5.02
C GLU A 661 -4.47 1.16 -3.91
N PRO A 662 -4.20 -0.14 -4.12
CA PRO A 662 -4.43 -1.13 -3.10
C PRO A 662 -3.77 -0.66 -1.81
N ASP A 663 -4.57 -0.63 -0.74
CA ASP A 663 -4.02 -0.32 0.56
C ASP A 663 -3.00 -1.42 0.87
N VAL A 664 -1.75 -0.97 0.95
CA VAL A 664 -0.68 -1.67 1.66
C VAL A 664 -1.04 -1.49 3.14
N GLU A 665 -1.97 -2.32 3.63
CA GLU A 665 -2.28 -2.47 5.06
C GLU A 665 -1.07 -3.04 5.83
#